data_AF-A0A5C3M6Q2-F1
#
_entry.id   AF-A0A5C3M6Q2-F1
#
_cell.length_a   1.000
_cell.length_b   1.000
_cell.length_c   1.000
_cell.angle_alpha   90.00
_cell.angle_beta   90.00
_cell.angle_gamma   90.00
#
_symmetry.space_group_name_H-M   'P 1'
#
loop_
_entity.id
_entity.type
_entity.pdbx_description
1 polymer ?
#
loop_
_entity_poly.entity_id
_entity_poly.type
_entity_poly.pdbx_seq_one_letter_code
_entity_poly.pdbx_strand_id
1 'polypeptide(L)'
;MDIVKAVETYITKLVATPAAMKVLLLDTHTTPIVSLSSTQSTLLSHQVYLTDRIDNKKRDRMPHMKCVCFLQCNEDSLEALEAELREPKYGEYYLYFSNILSKTAIERLAEVDEYEVVREVQEYFADYAPLLPCLFSLNHTPSPTRPLYSSTPNAWDHKALELSVQGLTAVLLSLKKKPVIRYERMSPMAKKLGMEIQHRIQSESSLFDFRLTQVPPLLLILDRRNDPVTPLLSQWTYQAMVHELLGIQNGRVDLSLVPDIRPELSEITLTTSTDPFFQSHYLSTFGDLGTSLKDYVQTYQSRSAAQAPSSINSIADMKRFVEEYPEFRKLGGNVSKHVALVGELSRLVGRDKLLEVGEVEQGLATSSGADFRSVQAIVTDNGVPTWNKLRVVILFALRYQKTQTANIASLINLMLTNGVSREDAKLVYVFLNIAGADQRQDDLFSTESLLAKGRSALKGLKGVENVYTQHTPHLSQTLENLFKGRLKEISYPFLDGAGPNAGLQRPQDVIIFMIGGTTYEEARTVTLFNQDPVAASNGGITNAAGIRLLLGGTCVHNSSSYIEMVRAAAANFPASVYDPPPESASNAPALNLNLGGVNTTEDVKVKTRTGALLTLISAAIILTFTTMEFFDYRRVNIDTSIVVDRSRGEKLTVNMNVTFPRVPCYLLSLDVMDISGEVQRDISHNILKTRLDQQGVEIPNSHSAELRNDLDKMNEVKKDGYCGSCYGGLEPEGGCCNTCEDVRMAYVNRGWSFSNPDAIEQCKDEGWADKLREQADEGCNISGRIRVNKVIGNIHLSPGRSFQTNSRNLYELVPYLRDDGNRHDFSHTIHHFAFEGDDEYDYWKAEAGRDMKKRLGLGPNPLDGAVQRTSKAQYMFQYFLKVVSTQFRTLDGKVVNTHQYSTTHFERDLTEGNQGDTPGGIHVQHGVTGVPGAFFNFEISPILVVHSDTRQSFAHFITSTCAIVGGVLTVASLLDSILFATGRVLKKSGGSSATGNGYGSGKLM
;
A
#
# COMPACT_ATOMS: atom_id res chain seq x y z
N MET A 1 10.37 -21.97 13.18
CA MET A 1 9.01 -21.90 13.71
C MET A 1 8.40 -20.57 13.26
N ASP A 2 8.34 -20.35 11.95
CA ASP A 2 7.71 -19.16 11.35
C ASP A 2 6.78 -19.70 10.27
N ILE A 3 5.49 -19.68 10.57
CA ILE A 3 4.47 -20.27 9.71
C ILE A 3 4.16 -19.42 8.48
N VAL A 4 4.33 -18.10 8.56
CA VAL A 4 4.09 -17.17 7.46
C VAL A 4 5.11 -17.48 6.36
N LYS A 5 6.39 -17.56 6.74
CA LYS A 5 7.46 -17.94 5.81
C LYS A 5 7.30 -19.34 5.24
N ALA A 6 6.79 -20.29 6.03
CA ALA A 6 6.55 -21.65 5.55
C ALA A 6 5.50 -21.66 4.42
N VAL A 7 4.38 -20.96 4.61
CA VAL A 7 3.33 -20.83 3.60
C VAL A 7 3.81 -20.00 2.41
N GLU A 8 4.49 -18.86 2.62
CA GLU A 8 5.10 -18.05 1.56
C GLU A 8 6.03 -18.89 0.67
N THR A 9 6.83 -19.77 1.27
CA THR A 9 7.73 -20.67 0.53
C THR A 9 6.95 -21.66 -0.33
N TYR A 10 5.84 -22.21 0.17
CA TYR A 10 4.98 -23.09 -0.61
C TYR A 10 4.30 -22.36 -1.76
N ILE A 11 3.70 -21.19 -1.50
CA ILE A 11 3.05 -20.38 -2.55
C ILE A 11 4.07 -19.96 -3.62
N THR A 12 5.28 -19.54 -3.23
CA THR A 12 6.33 -19.17 -4.17
C THR A 12 6.72 -20.35 -5.07
N LYS A 13 6.86 -21.56 -4.51
CA LYS A 13 7.16 -22.77 -5.30
C LYS A 13 6.02 -23.14 -6.24
N LEU A 14 4.79 -23.05 -5.74
CA LEU A 14 3.57 -23.32 -6.49
C LEU A 14 3.42 -22.40 -7.71
N VAL A 15 3.75 -21.11 -7.57
CA VAL A 15 3.67 -20.16 -8.69
C VAL A 15 4.95 -20.09 -9.51
N ALA A 16 6.07 -20.68 -9.09
CA ALA A 16 7.32 -20.64 -9.85
C ALA A 16 7.24 -21.46 -11.15
N THR A 17 6.53 -22.58 -11.11
CA THR A 17 6.34 -23.48 -12.25
C THR A 17 4.86 -23.50 -12.63
N PRO A 18 4.48 -23.34 -13.91
CA PRO A 18 5.31 -23.13 -15.10
C PRO A 18 5.76 -21.68 -15.33
N ALA A 19 6.88 -21.43 -16.00
CA ALA A 19 7.33 -20.09 -16.40
C ALA A 19 6.57 -19.57 -17.65
N ALA A 20 5.26 -19.42 -17.54
CA ALA A 20 4.37 -18.92 -18.60
C ALA A 20 3.26 -18.03 -18.03
N MET A 21 2.38 -17.50 -18.88
CA MET A 21 1.19 -16.78 -18.40
C MET A 21 0.25 -17.74 -17.67
N LYS A 22 -0.04 -17.43 -16.40
CA LYS A 22 -0.77 -18.30 -15.48
C LYS A 22 -2.07 -17.68 -14.97
N VAL A 23 -3.05 -18.55 -14.77
CA VAL A 23 -4.24 -18.31 -13.95
C VAL A 23 -4.09 -19.12 -12.67
N LEU A 24 -4.29 -18.48 -11.51
CA LEU A 24 -4.33 -19.16 -10.22
C LEU A 24 -5.79 -19.40 -9.83
N LEU A 25 -6.19 -20.67 -9.78
CA LEU A 25 -7.49 -21.10 -9.29
C LEU A 25 -7.40 -21.52 -7.82
N LEU A 26 -8.25 -20.93 -7.00
CA LEU A 26 -8.35 -21.19 -5.56
C LEU A 26 -9.75 -21.67 -5.21
N ASP A 27 -9.93 -22.20 -4.00
CA ASP A 27 -11.26 -22.44 -3.45
C ASP A 27 -11.56 -21.49 -2.28
N THR A 28 -12.71 -21.68 -1.64
CA THR A 28 -13.14 -20.87 -0.50
C THR A 28 -12.16 -20.94 0.68
N HIS A 29 -11.48 -22.08 0.87
CA HIS A 29 -10.56 -22.27 1.98
C HIS A 29 -9.16 -21.75 1.68
N THR A 30 -8.62 -22.02 0.49
CA THR A 30 -7.26 -21.65 0.10
C THR A 30 -7.14 -20.18 -0.27
N THR A 31 -8.23 -19.52 -0.70
CA THR A 31 -8.24 -18.08 -1.02
C THR A 31 -7.73 -17.22 0.15
N PRO A 32 -8.26 -17.34 1.39
CA PRO A 32 -7.70 -16.67 2.56
C PRO A 32 -6.22 -16.95 2.83
N ILE A 33 -5.77 -18.19 2.64
CA ILE A 33 -4.40 -18.63 2.95
C ILE A 33 -3.40 -17.94 2.01
N VAL A 34 -3.71 -17.92 0.70
CA VAL A 34 -2.91 -17.19 -0.29
C VAL A 34 -2.96 -15.69 -0.03
N SER A 35 -4.14 -15.14 0.29
CA SER A 35 -4.32 -13.70 0.55
C SER A 35 -3.52 -13.18 1.74
N LEU A 36 -3.32 -14.01 2.77
CA LEU A 36 -2.54 -13.64 3.97
C LEU A 36 -1.03 -13.78 3.77
N SER A 37 -0.59 -14.63 2.85
CA SER A 37 0.82 -14.97 2.63
C SER A 37 1.44 -14.23 1.45
N SER A 38 0.68 -13.85 0.44
CA SER A 38 1.22 -13.25 -0.79
C SER A 38 0.37 -12.07 -1.27
N THR A 39 1.05 -11.07 -1.84
CA THR A 39 0.38 -9.91 -2.43
C THR A 39 0.11 -10.14 -3.92
N GLN A 40 -0.87 -9.45 -4.49
CA GLN A 40 -1.13 -9.51 -5.93
C GLN A 40 0.11 -9.09 -6.75
N SER A 41 0.91 -8.14 -6.26
CA SER A 41 2.18 -7.74 -6.87
C SER A 41 3.19 -8.89 -6.93
N THR A 42 3.27 -9.69 -5.86
CA THR A 42 4.13 -10.88 -5.78
C THR A 42 3.66 -12.00 -6.71
N LEU A 43 2.35 -12.19 -6.84
CA LEU A 43 1.79 -13.16 -7.79
C LEU A 43 2.06 -12.70 -9.24
N LEU A 44 1.88 -11.42 -9.52
CA LEU A 44 2.12 -10.84 -10.84
C LEU A 44 3.61 -10.91 -11.25
N SER A 45 4.54 -10.74 -10.31
CA SER A 45 5.98 -10.91 -10.60
C SER A 45 6.34 -12.35 -11.01
N HIS A 46 5.49 -13.31 -10.65
CA HIS A 46 5.60 -14.71 -11.08
C HIS A 46 4.68 -15.04 -12.26
N GLN A 47 4.26 -14.05 -13.06
CA GLN A 47 3.43 -14.23 -14.26
C GLN A 47 2.03 -14.82 -13.99
N VAL A 48 1.51 -14.67 -12.76
CA VAL A 48 0.10 -14.95 -12.45
C VAL A 48 -0.70 -13.68 -12.73
N TYR A 49 -1.43 -13.66 -13.84
CA TYR A 49 -2.17 -12.48 -14.30
C TYR A 49 -3.60 -12.45 -13.79
N LEU A 50 -4.20 -13.63 -13.58
CA LEU A 50 -5.57 -13.78 -13.12
C LEU A 50 -5.62 -14.69 -11.91
N THR A 51 -6.42 -14.31 -10.93
CA THR A 51 -6.76 -15.11 -9.76
C THR A 51 -8.27 -15.24 -9.73
N ASP A 52 -8.79 -16.46 -9.71
CA ASP A 52 -10.23 -16.71 -9.66
C ASP A 52 -10.50 -17.92 -8.75
N ARG A 53 -11.78 -18.17 -8.46
CA ARG A 53 -12.19 -19.32 -7.68
C ARG A 53 -12.71 -20.44 -8.57
N ILE A 54 -12.47 -21.68 -8.17
CA ILE A 54 -12.88 -22.86 -8.94
C ILE A 54 -14.40 -23.02 -9.00
N ASP A 55 -15.11 -22.59 -7.96
CA ASP A 55 -16.58 -22.59 -7.86
C ASP A 55 -17.25 -21.55 -8.77
N ASN A 56 -16.49 -20.59 -9.29
CA ASN A 56 -17.00 -19.63 -10.28
C ASN A 56 -17.24 -20.30 -11.63
N LYS A 57 -18.51 -20.63 -11.92
CA LYS A 57 -18.91 -21.24 -13.20
C LYS A 57 -18.79 -20.30 -14.40
N LYS A 58 -18.77 -18.97 -14.19
CA LYS A 58 -18.74 -17.94 -15.25
C LYS A 58 -17.35 -17.62 -15.81
N ARG A 59 -16.34 -18.44 -15.50
CA ARG A 59 -14.98 -18.29 -16.03
C ARG A 59 -14.93 -18.45 -17.55
N ASP A 60 -14.27 -17.52 -18.23
CA ASP A 60 -14.05 -17.53 -19.68
C ASP A 60 -13.04 -18.62 -20.08
N ARG A 61 -13.20 -19.16 -21.30
CA ARG A 61 -12.29 -20.16 -21.87
C ARG A 61 -11.04 -19.47 -22.42
N MET A 62 -9.87 -19.82 -21.88
CA MET A 62 -8.57 -19.23 -22.24
C MET A 62 -7.52 -20.34 -22.43
N PRO A 63 -7.54 -21.09 -23.56
CA PRO A 63 -6.67 -22.25 -23.76
C PRO A 63 -5.17 -21.92 -23.84
N HIS A 64 -4.82 -20.65 -24.10
CA HIS A 64 -3.43 -20.17 -24.17
C HIS A 64 -2.80 -19.94 -22.79
N MET A 65 -3.62 -19.94 -21.73
CA MET A 65 -3.16 -19.77 -20.35
C MET A 65 -2.92 -21.13 -19.69
N LYS A 66 -1.94 -21.19 -18.79
CA LYS A 66 -1.73 -22.34 -17.92
C LYS A 66 -2.45 -22.13 -16.59
N CYS A 67 -3.06 -23.18 -16.06
CA CYS A 67 -3.81 -23.12 -14.83
C CYS A 67 -3.03 -23.74 -13.68
N VAL A 68 -2.85 -22.98 -12.62
CA VAL A 68 -2.32 -23.45 -11.34
C VAL A 68 -3.48 -23.52 -10.37
N CYS A 69 -3.85 -24.73 -9.94
CA CYS A 69 -4.93 -24.93 -8.98
C CYS A 69 -4.33 -25.16 -7.59
N PHE A 70 -4.74 -24.38 -6.59
CA PHE A 70 -4.42 -24.65 -5.19
C PHE A 70 -5.71 -24.84 -4.39
N LEU A 71 -6.02 -26.10 -4.05
CA LEU A 71 -7.34 -26.51 -3.55
C LEU A 71 -7.23 -27.33 -2.27
N GLN A 72 -8.27 -27.30 -1.45
CA GLN A 72 -8.47 -28.21 -0.33
C GLN A 72 -8.93 -29.58 -0.82
N CYS A 73 -8.48 -30.64 -0.12
CA CYS A 73 -8.95 -32.01 -0.32
C CYS A 73 -10.37 -32.24 0.28
N ASN A 74 -11.35 -31.45 -0.14
CA ASN A 74 -12.76 -31.63 0.24
C ASN A 74 -13.58 -32.07 -0.99
N GLU A 75 -14.73 -32.70 -0.76
CA GLU A 75 -15.58 -33.19 -1.87
C GLU A 75 -16.06 -32.06 -2.78
N ASP A 76 -16.41 -30.89 -2.23
CA ASP A 76 -16.91 -29.75 -3.03
C ASP A 76 -15.85 -29.25 -4.04
N SER A 77 -14.58 -29.16 -3.62
CA SER A 77 -13.45 -28.74 -4.44
C SER A 77 -13.04 -29.82 -5.44
N LEU A 78 -13.12 -31.11 -5.05
CA LEU A 78 -12.87 -32.22 -5.96
C LEU A 78 -13.95 -32.33 -7.05
N GLU A 79 -15.23 -32.18 -6.70
CA GLU A 79 -16.34 -32.15 -7.67
C GLU A 79 -16.22 -30.95 -8.63
N ALA A 80 -15.84 -29.78 -8.11
CA ALA A 80 -15.61 -28.60 -8.94
C ALA A 80 -14.41 -28.80 -9.89
N LEU A 81 -13.35 -29.48 -9.43
CA LEU A 81 -12.20 -29.83 -10.25
C LEU A 81 -12.55 -30.88 -11.31
N GLU A 82 -13.36 -31.87 -10.99
CA GLU A 82 -13.85 -32.83 -11.99
C GLU A 82 -14.68 -32.17 -13.06
N ALA A 83 -15.59 -31.26 -12.69
CA ALA A 83 -16.36 -30.49 -13.66
C ALA A 83 -15.43 -29.64 -14.56
N GLU A 84 -14.35 -29.10 -14.00
CA GLU A 84 -13.34 -28.35 -14.76
C GLU A 84 -12.53 -29.25 -15.71
N LEU A 85 -12.13 -30.46 -15.29
CA LEU A 85 -11.34 -31.39 -16.11
C LEU A 85 -12.17 -32.06 -17.21
N ARG A 86 -13.48 -32.27 -17.00
CA ARG A 86 -14.40 -32.72 -18.06
C ARG A 86 -14.52 -31.71 -19.21
N GLU A 87 -14.45 -30.42 -18.90
CA GLU A 87 -14.54 -29.34 -19.88
C GLU A 87 -13.43 -28.30 -19.65
N PRO A 88 -12.17 -28.61 -20.01
CA PRO A 88 -11.02 -27.80 -19.65
C PRO A 88 -11.08 -26.42 -20.31
N LYS A 89 -11.04 -25.39 -19.46
CA LYS A 89 -11.05 -23.98 -19.87
C LYS A 89 -9.66 -23.46 -20.23
N TYR A 90 -8.61 -24.10 -19.71
CA TYR A 90 -7.21 -23.72 -19.88
C TYR A 90 -6.43 -24.82 -20.61
N GLY A 91 -5.21 -24.49 -21.07
CA GLY A 91 -4.42 -25.42 -21.89
C GLY A 91 -3.73 -26.54 -21.10
N GLU A 92 -3.27 -26.23 -19.88
CA GLU A 92 -2.55 -27.17 -19.01
C GLU A 92 -2.91 -26.90 -17.55
N TYR A 93 -2.96 -27.95 -16.72
CA TYR A 93 -3.31 -27.86 -15.31
C TYR A 93 -2.20 -28.40 -14.42
N TYR A 94 -1.86 -27.61 -13.39
CA TYR A 94 -0.95 -27.96 -12.31
C TYR A 94 -1.78 -28.01 -11.04
N LEU A 95 -1.98 -29.23 -10.50
CA LEU A 95 -2.89 -29.47 -9.39
C LEU A 95 -2.10 -29.54 -8.09
N TYR A 96 -2.40 -28.62 -7.20
CA TYR A 96 -1.79 -28.52 -5.89
C TYR A 96 -2.84 -28.63 -4.80
N PHE A 97 -2.64 -29.55 -3.88
CA PHE A 97 -3.58 -29.82 -2.80
C PHE A 97 -3.03 -29.36 -1.45
N SER A 98 -3.88 -28.78 -0.60
CA SER A 98 -3.47 -28.25 0.71
C SER A 98 -3.12 -29.33 1.73
N ASN A 99 -3.57 -30.58 1.51
CA ASN A 99 -3.39 -31.71 2.42
C ASN A 99 -3.16 -33.03 1.65
N ILE A 100 -3.05 -34.14 2.40
CA ILE A 100 -2.86 -35.48 1.85
C ILE A 100 -4.06 -35.87 0.97
N LEU A 101 -3.79 -36.35 -0.24
CA LEU A 101 -4.82 -36.79 -1.18
C LEU A 101 -4.97 -38.32 -1.13
N SER A 102 -6.21 -38.81 -1.11
CA SER A 102 -6.45 -40.25 -1.13
C SER A 102 -6.19 -40.83 -2.53
N LYS A 103 -5.73 -42.09 -2.58
CA LYS A 103 -5.53 -42.80 -3.86
C LYS A 103 -6.79 -42.86 -4.71
N THR A 104 -7.94 -43.04 -4.06
CA THR A 104 -9.25 -43.06 -4.72
C THR A 104 -9.60 -41.72 -5.35
N ALA A 105 -9.24 -40.59 -4.72
CA ALA A 105 -9.42 -39.28 -5.31
C ALA A 105 -8.49 -39.06 -6.51
N ILE A 106 -7.24 -39.54 -6.45
CA ILE A 106 -6.30 -39.48 -7.59
C ILE A 106 -6.83 -40.28 -8.78
N GLU A 107 -7.28 -41.52 -8.54
CA GLU A 107 -7.87 -42.38 -9.57
C GLU A 107 -9.12 -41.75 -10.20
N ARG A 108 -9.99 -41.15 -9.37
CA ARG A 108 -11.20 -40.43 -9.81
C ARG A 108 -10.87 -39.21 -10.69
N LEU A 109 -9.86 -38.43 -10.33
CA LEU A 109 -9.41 -37.29 -11.15
C LEU A 109 -8.74 -37.74 -12.46
N ALA A 110 -7.98 -38.83 -12.42
CA ALA A 110 -7.32 -39.38 -13.60
C ALA A 110 -8.32 -39.96 -14.62
N GLU A 111 -9.42 -40.58 -14.15
CA GLU A 111 -10.50 -41.07 -15.03
C GLU A 111 -11.19 -39.93 -15.78
N VAL A 112 -11.27 -38.75 -15.18
CA VAL A 112 -12.00 -37.60 -15.72
C VAL A 112 -11.15 -36.75 -16.68
N ASP A 113 -9.82 -36.83 -16.61
CA ASP A 113 -8.91 -36.08 -17.49
C ASP A 113 -8.77 -36.72 -18.89
N GLU A 114 -9.88 -36.80 -19.64
CA GLU A 114 -9.92 -37.37 -21.00
C GLU A 114 -9.04 -36.60 -22.01
N TYR A 115 -8.73 -35.34 -21.71
CA TYR A 115 -7.93 -34.46 -22.56
C TYR A 115 -6.43 -34.44 -22.19
N GLU A 116 -6.02 -35.20 -21.17
CA GLU A 116 -4.63 -35.30 -20.67
C GLU A 116 -3.98 -33.93 -20.42
N VAL A 117 -4.76 -32.99 -19.86
CA VAL A 117 -4.33 -31.62 -19.63
C VAL A 117 -3.58 -31.45 -18.31
N VAL A 118 -3.71 -32.40 -17.37
CA VAL A 118 -2.99 -32.37 -16.10
C VAL A 118 -1.51 -32.72 -16.32
N ARG A 119 -0.62 -31.84 -15.88
CA ARG A 119 0.84 -32.01 -16.02
C ARG A 119 1.52 -32.42 -14.72
N GLU A 120 0.98 -31.98 -13.59
CA GLU A 120 1.62 -32.13 -12.30
C GLU A 120 0.56 -32.22 -11.20
N VAL A 121 0.75 -33.14 -10.26
CA VAL A 121 -0.06 -33.26 -9.04
C VAL A 121 0.90 -33.29 -7.85
N GLN A 122 0.78 -32.33 -6.94
CA GLN A 122 1.60 -32.28 -5.72
C GLN A 122 0.79 -31.86 -4.50
N GLU A 123 1.27 -32.29 -3.33
CA GLU A 123 0.71 -31.94 -2.03
C GLU A 123 1.57 -30.84 -1.39
N TYR A 124 0.95 -29.70 -1.11
CA TYR A 124 1.55 -28.58 -0.42
C TYR A 124 0.79 -28.34 0.89
N PHE A 125 1.40 -28.72 2.01
CA PHE A 125 0.79 -28.72 3.36
C PHE A 125 0.57 -27.32 3.95
N ALA A 126 -0.20 -26.49 3.26
CA ALA A 126 -0.62 -25.14 3.64
C ALA A 126 -2.14 -25.10 3.84
N ASP A 127 -2.63 -25.85 4.83
CA ASP A 127 -4.05 -26.03 5.16
C ASP A 127 -4.48 -25.22 6.41
N TYR A 128 -3.88 -24.04 6.58
CA TYR A 128 -4.13 -23.15 7.70
C TYR A 128 -3.82 -21.70 7.31
N ALA A 129 -4.51 -20.75 7.93
CA ALA A 129 -4.32 -19.32 7.71
C ALA A 129 -3.15 -18.79 8.56
N PRO A 130 -2.07 -18.26 7.95
CA PRO A 130 -0.93 -17.73 8.68
C PRO A 130 -1.15 -16.26 9.06
N LEU A 131 -1.64 -15.99 10.27
CA LEU A 131 -2.02 -14.64 10.71
C LEU A 131 -0.84 -13.81 11.22
N LEU A 132 0.05 -14.42 11.99
CA LEU A 132 1.32 -13.84 12.46
C LEU A 132 2.41 -14.93 12.41
N PRO A 133 3.70 -14.58 12.46
CA PRO A 133 4.78 -15.59 12.48
C PRO A 133 4.61 -16.68 13.54
N CYS A 134 3.98 -16.35 14.68
CA CYS A 134 3.67 -17.26 15.78
C CYS A 134 2.17 -17.50 16.02
N LEU A 135 1.28 -17.16 15.08
CA LEU A 135 -0.18 -17.36 15.19
C LEU A 135 -0.77 -17.92 13.89
N PHE A 136 -1.41 -19.09 13.95
CA PHE A 136 -2.23 -19.63 12.87
C PHE A 136 -3.69 -19.85 13.27
N SER A 137 -4.56 -19.94 12.27
CA SER A 137 -5.98 -20.28 12.42
C SER A 137 -6.36 -21.35 11.41
N LEU A 138 -7.23 -22.29 11.79
CA LEU A 138 -7.81 -23.24 10.82
C LEU A 138 -9.02 -22.65 10.07
N ASN A 139 -9.38 -21.39 10.33
CA ASN A 139 -10.52 -20.69 9.75
C ASN A 139 -11.86 -21.46 9.89
N HIS A 140 -11.97 -22.26 10.96
CA HIS A 140 -13.18 -22.91 11.36
C HIS A 140 -13.84 -22.10 12.47
N THR A 141 -14.53 -21.03 12.10
CA THR A 141 -15.38 -20.27 13.03
C THR A 141 -16.69 -21.04 13.21
N PRO A 142 -16.99 -21.54 14.42
CA PRO A 142 -18.16 -22.38 14.61
C PRO A 142 -19.45 -21.59 14.37
N SER A 143 -20.38 -22.21 13.66
CA SER A 143 -21.69 -21.64 13.33
C SER A 143 -22.74 -22.77 13.34
N PRO A 144 -24.05 -22.46 13.30
CA PRO A 144 -25.08 -23.49 13.27
C PRO A 144 -24.92 -24.50 12.12
N THR A 145 -24.35 -24.08 10.98
CA THR A 145 -24.10 -24.95 9.81
C THR A 145 -22.77 -25.69 9.88
N ARG A 146 -21.83 -25.23 10.70
CA ARG A 146 -20.48 -25.81 10.88
C ARG A 146 -20.17 -25.88 12.38
N PRO A 147 -20.83 -26.76 13.14
CA PRO A 147 -20.66 -26.83 14.59
C PRO A 147 -19.30 -27.43 14.97
N LEU A 148 -18.73 -26.94 16.07
CA LEU A 148 -17.52 -27.54 16.67
C LEU A 148 -17.86 -28.76 17.54
N TYR A 149 -18.95 -28.64 18.29
CA TYR A 149 -19.44 -29.65 19.21
C TYR A 149 -20.56 -30.48 18.56
N SER A 150 -20.67 -31.74 18.96
CA SER A 150 -21.82 -32.58 18.64
C SER A 150 -23.00 -32.26 19.56
N SER A 151 -23.75 -33.25 20.05
CA SER A 151 -24.87 -33.07 20.97
C SER A 151 -24.48 -32.82 22.44
N THR A 152 -23.18 -32.84 22.75
CA THR A 152 -22.67 -32.61 24.11
C THR A 152 -21.40 -31.75 24.06
N PRO A 153 -21.10 -30.98 25.13
CA PRO A 153 -19.91 -30.12 25.16
C PRO A 153 -18.59 -30.89 25.19
N ASN A 154 -18.61 -32.21 25.42
CA ASN A 154 -17.43 -33.07 25.52
C ASN A 154 -17.17 -33.91 24.25
N ALA A 155 -18.01 -33.76 23.21
CA ALA A 155 -17.91 -34.53 21.99
C ALA A 155 -17.68 -33.62 20.78
N TRP A 156 -16.73 -34.02 19.93
CA TRP A 156 -16.49 -33.38 18.65
C TRP A 156 -17.62 -33.62 17.67
N ASP A 157 -17.95 -32.62 16.86
CA ASP A 157 -18.51 -32.88 15.55
C ASP A 157 -17.47 -33.61 14.67
N HIS A 158 -17.93 -34.60 13.89
CA HIS A 158 -17.03 -35.44 13.09
C HIS A 158 -16.26 -34.64 12.04
N LYS A 159 -16.92 -33.69 11.35
CA LYS A 159 -16.27 -32.88 10.32
C LYS A 159 -15.28 -31.90 10.95
N ALA A 160 -15.65 -31.28 12.09
CA ALA A 160 -14.76 -30.37 12.81
C ALA A 160 -13.49 -31.06 13.34
N LEU A 161 -13.60 -32.32 13.80
CA LEU A 161 -12.44 -33.12 14.23
C LEU A 161 -11.49 -33.40 13.06
N GLU A 162 -12.03 -33.89 11.93
CA GLU A 162 -11.21 -34.21 10.75
C GLU A 162 -10.49 -32.97 10.21
N LEU A 163 -11.18 -31.82 10.11
CA LEU A 163 -10.56 -30.55 9.75
C LEU A 163 -9.44 -30.13 10.71
N SER A 164 -9.64 -30.36 12.02
CA SER A 164 -8.63 -30.04 13.04
C SER A 164 -7.40 -30.94 12.95
N VAL A 165 -7.59 -32.23 12.66
CA VAL A 165 -6.51 -33.19 12.43
C VAL A 165 -5.73 -32.81 11.17
N GLN A 166 -6.44 -32.58 10.06
CA GLN A 166 -5.86 -32.18 8.77
C GLN A 166 -5.02 -30.90 8.89
N GLY A 167 -5.59 -29.84 9.47
CA GLY A 167 -4.91 -28.57 9.64
C GLY A 167 -3.67 -28.67 10.54
N LEU A 168 -3.74 -29.41 11.66
CA LEU A 168 -2.58 -29.62 12.53
C LEU A 168 -1.51 -30.47 11.87
N THR A 169 -1.89 -31.55 11.17
CA THR A 169 -0.95 -32.34 10.37
C THR A 169 -0.23 -31.46 9.35
N ALA A 170 -0.94 -30.57 8.67
CA ALA A 170 -0.34 -29.62 7.73
C ALA A 170 0.67 -28.69 8.41
N VAL A 171 0.35 -28.13 9.59
CA VAL A 171 1.31 -27.31 10.38
C VAL A 171 2.57 -28.10 10.76
N LEU A 172 2.41 -29.36 11.15
CA LEU A 172 3.55 -30.20 11.54
C LEU A 172 4.46 -30.53 10.34
N LEU A 173 3.87 -30.82 9.18
CA LEU A 173 4.59 -31.10 7.94
C LEU A 173 5.28 -29.84 7.39
N SER A 174 4.60 -28.70 7.39
CA SER A 174 5.16 -27.43 6.91
C SER A 174 6.38 -26.98 7.71
N LEU A 175 6.37 -27.20 9.02
CA LEU A 175 7.47 -26.88 9.92
C LEU A 175 8.49 -28.01 10.06
N LYS A 176 8.22 -29.18 9.47
CA LYS A 176 9.02 -30.42 9.56
C LYS A 176 9.26 -30.82 11.02
N LYS A 177 8.19 -30.94 11.80
CA LYS A 177 8.22 -31.28 13.24
C LYS A 177 7.42 -32.54 13.52
N LYS A 178 8.04 -33.49 14.21
CA LYS A 178 7.39 -34.69 14.76
C LYS A 178 7.28 -34.54 16.30
N PRO A 179 6.13 -34.13 16.83
CA PRO A 179 6.02 -33.74 18.22
C PRO A 179 5.71 -34.91 19.15
N VAL A 180 6.06 -34.74 20.42
CA VAL A 180 5.45 -35.45 21.55
C VAL A 180 4.18 -34.69 21.94
N ILE A 181 3.09 -35.40 22.23
CA ILE A 181 1.77 -34.78 22.47
C ILE A 181 1.43 -34.77 23.97
N ARG A 182 1.06 -33.59 24.48
CA ARG A 182 0.41 -33.38 25.78
C ARG A 182 -0.95 -32.72 25.58
N TYR A 183 -1.89 -33.02 26.46
CA TYR A 183 -3.25 -32.50 26.38
C TYR A 183 -3.81 -32.19 27.77
N GLU A 184 -4.83 -31.34 27.87
CA GLU A 184 -5.60 -31.14 29.10
C GLU A 184 -6.42 -32.38 29.46
N ARG A 185 -6.17 -32.98 30.63
CA ARG A 185 -6.82 -34.21 31.07
C ARG A 185 -8.34 -34.09 31.15
N MET A 186 -8.84 -32.95 31.59
CA MET A 186 -10.29 -32.71 31.76
C MET A 186 -11.02 -32.49 30.43
N SER A 187 -10.32 -32.39 29.30
CA SER A 187 -10.93 -32.27 27.97
C SER A 187 -10.86 -33.61 27.21
N PRO A 188 -11.97 -34.38 27.12
CA PRO A 188 -12.04 -35.56 26.27
C PRO A 188 -11.78 -35.24 24.80
N MET A 189 -12.19 -34.03 24.37
CA MET A 189 -11.95 -33.52 23.03
C MET A 189 -10.45 -33.36 22.74
N ALA A 190 -9.68 -32.80 23.68
CA ALA A 190 -8.22 -32.66 23.54
C ALA A 190 -7.53 -34.02 23.44
N LYS A 191 -7.94 -34.99 24.28
CA LYS A 191 -7.44 -36.36 24.21
C LYS A 191 -7.72 -37.00 22.85
N LYS A 192 -8.96 -36.91 22.36
CA LYS A 192 -9.38 -37.51 21.09
C LYS A 192 -8.60 -36.92 19.92
N LEU A 193 -8.46 -35.59 19.87
CA LEU A 193 -7.66 -34.91 18.84
C LEU A 193 -6.19 -35.38 18.87
N GLY A 194 -5.59 -35.47 20.07
CA GLY A 194 -4.23 -35.99 20.23
C GLY A 194 -4.06 -37.42 19.70
N MET A 195 -5.01 -38.31 19.99
CA MET A 195 -5.02 -39.69 19.50
C MET A 195 -5.10 -39.78 17.97
N GLU A 196 -5.95 -38.98 17.33
CA GLU A 196 -6.08 -38.98 15.87
C GLU A 196 -4.83 -38.42 15.17
N ILE A 197 -4.23 -37.36 15.71
CA ILE A 197 -2.97 -36.80 15.17
C ILE A 197 -1.85 -37.83 15.28
N GLN A 198 -1.74 -38.48 16.43
CA GLN A 198 -0.74 -39.53 16.64
C GLN A 198 -0.95 -40.71 15.68
N HIS A 199 -2.21 -41.13 15.49
CA HIS A 199 -2.56 -42.16 14.53
C HIS A 199 -2.15 -41.76 13.10
N ARG A 200 -2.42 -40.51 12.69
CA ARG A 200 -2.02 -39.97 11.38
C ARG A 200 -0.50 -39.93 11.18
N ILE A 201 0.25 -39.55 12.22
CA ILE A 201 1.73 -39.57 12.19
C ILE A 201 2.26 -41.01 12.04
N GLN A 202 1.58 -42.00 12.64
CA GLN A 202 1.96 -43.41 12.54
C GLN A 202 1.60 -44.01 11.18
N SER A 203 0.42 -43.70 10.63
CA SER A 203 0.00 -44.19 9.31
C SER A 203 0.89 -43.63 8.20
N GLU A 204 1.23 -42.34 8.28
CA GLU A 204 2.03 -41.62 7.27
C GLU A 204 3.49 -41.44 7.71
N SER A 205 4.10 -42.51 8.24
CA SER A 205 5.41 -42.43 8.88
C SER A 205 6.54 -41.94 7.96
N SER A 206 6.45 -42.17 6.65
CA SER A 206 7.40 -41.69 5.64
C SER A 206 7.42 -40.16 5.50
N LEU A 207 6.25 -39.51 5.59
CA LEU A 207 6.13 -38.05 5.51
C LEU A 207 6.73 -37.37 6.75
N PHE A 208 6.77 -38.08 7.88
CA PHE A 208 7.32 -37.62 9.16
C PHE A 208 8.74 -38.11 9.45
N ASP A 209 9.45 -38.65 8.44
CA ASP A 209 10.84 -39.06 8.57
C ASP A 209 11.79 -37.84 8.49
N PHE A 210 11.81 -37.08 9.59
CA PHE A 210 12.64 -35.90 9.74
C PHE A 210 13.90 -36.22 10.53
N ARG A 211 14.95 -35.41 10.33
CA ARG A 211 16.14 -35.44 11.17
C ARG A 211 15.75 -35.24 12.64
N LEU A 212 16.08 -36.23 13.49
CA LEU A 212 15.82 -36.18 14.92
C LEU A 212 16.49 -34.96 15.58
N THR A 213 15.72 -34.22 16.37
CA THR A 213 16.21 -33.11 17.19
C THR A 213 16.70 -33.63 18.54
N GLN A 214 17.65 -32.93 19.17
CA GLN A 214 18.16 -33.29 20.50
C GLN A 214 17.05 -33.29 21.57
N VAL A 215 16.14 -32.32 21.48
CA VAL A 215 14.91 -32.26 22.28
C VAL A 215 13.72 -32.39 21.32
N PRO A 216 12.80 -33.33 21.53
CA PRO A 216 11.63 -33.46 20.67
C PRO A 216 10.73 -32.22 20.79
N PRO A 217 10.13 -31.73 19.70
CA PRO A 217 9.14 -30.66 19.77
C PRO A 217 7.91 -31.14 20.56
N LEU A 218 7.22 -30.22 21.22
CA LEU A 218 6.03 -30.50 22.03
C LEU A 218 4.78 -29.94 21.35
N LEU A 219 3.73 -30.76 21.20
CA LEU A 219 2.38 -30.30 20.87
C LEU A 219 1.54 -30.30 22.16
N LEU A 220 1.06 -29.13 22.56
CA LEU A 220 0.20 -28.94 23.71
C LEU A 220 -1.23 -28.61 23.24
N ILE A 221 -2.18 -29.49 23.52
CA ILE A 221 -3.59 -29.32 23.15
C ILE A 221 -4.39 -28.83 24.35
N LEU A 222 -5.02 -27.68 24.20
CA LEU A 222 -5.81 -26.98 25.21
C LEU A 222 -7.27 -26.84 24.74
N ASP A 223 -8.20 -26.65 25.67
CA ASP A 223 -9.62 -26.45 25.42
C ASP A 223 -10.07 -25.08 25.94
N ARG A 224 -10.70 -24.28 25.07
CA ARG A 224 -11.20 -22.94 25.39
C ARG A 224 -12.13 -22.93 26.60
N ARG A 225 -12.82 -24.04 26.90
CA ARG A 225 -13.69 -24.13 28.09
C ARG A 225 -12.92 -23.97 29.41
N ASN A 226 -11.62 -24.21 29.43
CA ASN A 226 -10.78 -24.02 30.61
C ASN A 226 -10.55 -22.53 30.93
N ASP A 227 -10.54 -21.66 29.90
CA ASP A 227 -10.42 -20.20 30.03
C ASP A 227 -11.49 -19.47 29.19
N PRO A 228 -12.73 -19.35 29.72
CA PRO A 228 -13.80 -18.58 29.11
C PRO A 228 -13.67 -17.06 29.35
N VAL A 229 -12.76 -16.61 30.22
CA VAL A 229 -12.66 -15.20 30.64
C VAL A 229 -11.92 -14.38 29.59
N THR A 230 -10.74 -14.84 29.16
CA THR A 230 -9.91 -14.14 28.16
C THR A 230 -10.69 -13.66 26.91
N PRO A 231 -11.49 -14.49 26.23
CA PRO A 231 -12.25 -14.03 25.04
C PRO A 231 -13.39 -13.06 25.36
N LEU A 232 -13.85 -12.96 26.61
CA LEU A 232 -14.95 -12.08 27.00
C LEU A 232 -14.51 -10.67 27.41
N LEU A 233 -13.21 -10.44 27.63
CA LEU A 233 -12.69 -9.15 28.09
C LEU A 233 -12.52 -8.14 26.97
N SER A 234 -12.81 -6.88 27.26
CA SER A 234 -12.51 -5.76 26.37
C SER A 234 -10.99 -5.63 26.20
N GLN A 235 -10.57 -5.48 24.94
CA GLN A 235 -9.16 -5.50 24.57
C GLN A 235 -8.63 -4.08 24.32
N TRP A 236 -7.45 -3.77 24.85
CA TRP A 236 -6.86 -2.42 24.84
C TRP A 236 -5.50 -2.34 24.11
N THR A 237 -5.14 -3.39 23.40
CA THR A 237 -3.94 -3.42 22.54
C THR A 237 -4.35 -3.33 21.09
N TYR A 238 -3.54 -2.68 20.24
CA TYR A 238 -4.01 -2.22 18.94
C TYR A 238 -4.68 -3.32 18.09
N GLN A 239 -4.00 -4.43 17.83
CA GLN A 239 -4.56 -5.53 17.04
C GLN A 239 -5.80 -6.16 17.70
N ALA A 240 -5.72 -6.44 19.00
CA ALA A 240 -6.81 -7.11 19.72
C ALA A 240 -8.06 -6.21 19.80
N MET A 241 -7.87 -4.90 19.99
CA MET A 241 -8.93 -3.90 20.05
C MET A 241 -9.63 -3.73 18.70
N VAL A 242 -8.87 -3.72 17.59
CA VAL A 242 -9.47 -3.69 16.24
C VAL A 242 -10.31 -4.94 16.01
N HIS A 243 -9.81 -6.13 16.36
CA HIS A 243 -10.58 -7.36 16.20
C HIS A 243 -11.82 -7.41 17.11
N GLU A 244 -11.73 -6.84 18.31
CA GLU A 244 -12.83 -6.80 19.27
C GLU A 244 -13.97 -5.87 18.82
N LEU A 245 -13.65 -4.68 18.31
CA LEU A 245 -14.65 -3.65 18.00
C LEU A 245 -15.09 -3.63 16.54
N LEU A 246 -14.18 -3.92 15.61
CA LEU A 246 -14.43 -3.82 14.16
C LEU A 246 -14.38 -5.19 13.48
N GLY A 247 -13.69 -6.16 14.07
CA GLY A 247 -13.47 -7.48 13.47
C GLY A 247 -12.33 -7.46 12.45
N ILE A 248 -11.45 -8.43 12.57
CA ILE A 248 -10.41 -8.71 11.56
C ILE A 248 -10.75 -10.05 10.94
N GLN A 249 -11.08 -10.06 9.64
CA GLN A 249 -11.39 -11.27 8.88
C GLN A 249 -10.35 -11.43 7.77
N ASN A 250 -9.52 -12.48 7.87
CA ASN A 250 -8.47 -12.77 6.89
C ASN A 250 -7.56 -11.55 6.57
N GLY A 251 -7.19 -10.80 7.62
CA GLY A 251 -6.34 -9.61 7.50
C GLY A 251 -7.06 -8.37 6.97
N ARG A 252 -8.39 -8.37 6.87
CA ARG A 252 -9.20 -7.24 6.41
C ARG A 252 -10.17 -6.76 7.47
N VAL A 253 -10.49 -5.47 7.42
CA VAL A 253 -11.43 -4.78 8.30
C VAL A 253 -12.42 -4.03 7.42
N ASP A 254 -13.71 -4.25 7.66
CA ASP A 254 -14.80 -3.54 6.98
C ASP A 254 -15.17 -2.29 7.79
N LEU A 255 -15.04 -1.12 7.16
CA LEU A 255 -15.42 0.18 7.70
C LEU A 255 -16.62 0.78 6.95
N SER A 256 -17.33 0.02 6.11
CA SER A 256 -18.47 0.51 5.33
C SER A 256 -19.60 1.12 6.19
N LEU A 257 -19.72 0.67 7.45
CA LEU A 257 -20.71 1.16 8.42
C LEU A 257 -20.22 2.40 9.22
N VAL A 258 -18.98 2.84 9.02
CA VAL A 258 -18.39 3.99 9.73
C VAL A 258 -18.93 5.30 9.12
N PRO A 259 -19.40 6.25 9.94
CA PRO A 259 -19.91 7.53 9.43
C PRO A 259 -18.80 8.32 8.73
N ASP A 260 -19.14 8.98 7.62
CA ASP A 260 -18.26 9.85 6.83
C ASP A 260 -16.96 9.19 6.33
N ILE A 261 -16.95 7.86 6.18
CA ILE A 261 -15.80 7.14 5.66
C ILE A 261 -15.61 7.39 4.15
N ARG A 262 -14.36 7.59 3.73
CA ARG A 262 -14.03 7.74 2.32
C ARG A 262 -14.23 6.39 1.61
N PRO A 263 -14.78 6.35 0.38
CA PRO A 263 -15.02 5.09 -0.32
C PRO A 263 -13.77 4.20 -0.49
N GLU A 264 -12.61 4.82 -0.63
CA GLU A 264 -11.31 4.14 -0.71
C GLU A 264 -10.85 3.47 0.60
N LEU A 265 -11.50 3.79 1.73
CA LEU A 265 -11.23 3.23 3.06
C LEU A 265 -12.37 2.33 3.57
N SER A 266 -13.34 1.98 2.74
CA SER A 266 -14.44 1.10 3.14
C SER A 266 -13.97 -0.30 3.53
N GLU A 267 -12.93 -0.81 2.86
CA GLU A 267 -12.26 -2.06 3.22
C GLU A 267 -10.77 -1.79 3.38
N ILE A 268 -10.21 -2.21 4.51
CA ILE A 268 -8.82 -1.93 4.87
C ILE A 268 -8.08 -3.23 5.15
N THR A 269 -6.84 -3.36 4.66
CA THR A 269 -5.95 -4.48 4.98
C THR A 269 -5.01 -4.14 6.14
N LEU A 270 -4.92 -5.05 7.11
CA LEU A 270 -4.04 -5.01 8.28
C LEU A 270 -3.17 -6.27 8.35
N THR A 271 -1.95 -6.15 7.84
CA THR A 271 -0.95 -7.22 7.76
C THR A 271 0.42 -6.70 8.15
N THR A 272 1.14 -7.43 9.01
CA THR A 272 2.44 -6.97 9.55
C THR A 272 3.57 -6.99 8.52
N SER A 273 3.43 -7.71 7.40
CA SER A 273 4.44 -7.82 6.36
C SER A 273 4.47 -6.61 5.41
N THR A 274 3.33 -5.98 5.18
CA THR A 274 3.16 -4.89 4.20
C THR A 274 2.99 -3.52 4.85
N ASP A 275 2.75 -3.47 6.16
CA ASP A 275 2.45 -2.25 6.90
C ASP A 275 3.46 -2.02 8.05
N PRO A 276 4.45 -1.13 7.84
CA PRO A 276 5.49 -0.86 8.84
C PRO A 276 4.96 -0.23 10.13
N PHE A 277 3.91 0.60 10.06
CA PHE A 277 3.33 1.24 11.24
C PHE A 277 2.62 0.19 12.09
N PHE A 278 1.78 -0.63 11.46
CA PHE A 278 1.13 -1.73 12.16
C PHE A 278 2.13 -2.71 12.75
N GLN A 279 3.16 -3.12 12.00
CA GLN A 279 4.22 -4.01 12.49
C GLN A 279 4.91 -3.49 13.76
N SER A 280 5.07 -2.17 13.89
CA SER A 280 5.75 -1.55 15.03
C SER A 280 4.82 -1.39 16.24
N HIS A 281 3.52 -1.23 16.02
CA HIS A 281 2.56 -0.81 17.05
C HIS A 281 1.39 -1.77 17.31
N TYR A 282 1.30 -2.92 16.63
CA TYR A 282 0.17 -3.86 16.79
C TYR A 282 0.00 -4.40 18.23
N LEU A 283 1.08 -4.42 19.03
CA LEU A 283 1.08 -4.83 20.44
C LEU A 283 0.99 -3.66 21.44
N SER A 284 1.07 -2.41 20.96
CA SER A 284 1.05 -1.21 21.79
C SER A 284 -0.33 -1.02 22.43
N THR A 285 -0.35 -0.41 23.61
CA THR A 285 -1.59 -0.06 24.29
C THR A 285 -2.30 1.09 23.58
N PHE A 286 -3.60 1.24 23.77
CA PHE A 286 -4.39 2.32 23.16
C PHE A 286 -3.86 3.72 23.53
N GLY A 287 -3.34 3.91 24.75
CA GLY A 287 -2.72 5.17 25.17
C GLY A 287 -1.43 5.48 24.43
N ASP A 288 -0.51 4.51 24.33
CA ASP A 288 0.75 4.66 23.60
C ASP A 288 0.52 4.83 22.10
N LEU A 289 -0.50 4.16 21.56
CA LEU A 289 -0.90 4.24 20.16
C LEU A 289 -1.35 5.65 19.78
N GLY A 290 -2.10 6.34 20.64
CA GLY A 290 -2.51 7.73 20.39
C GLY A 290 -1.32 8.68 20.25
N THR A 291 -0.29 8.51 21.08
CA THR A 291 0.95 9.29 20.99
C THR A 291 1.74 8.94 19.73
N SER A 292 1.92 7.65 19.46
CA SER A 292 2.64 7.16 18.27
C SER A 292 1.97 7.59 16.97
N LEU A 293 0.63 7.62 16.92
CA LEU A 293 -0.13 8.10 15.77
C LEU A 293 0.03 9.61 15.58
N LYS A 294 0.02 10.39 16.67
CA LYS A 294 0.27 11.83 16.60
C LYS A 294 1.66 12.10 16.00
N ASP A 295 2.68 11.39 16.45
CA ASP A 295 4.04 11.51 15.92
C ASP A 295 4.12 11.08 14.44
N TYR A 296 3.35 10.05 14.06
CA TYR A 296 3.26 9.59 12.67
C TYR A 296 2.60 10.64 11.76
N VAL A 297 1.53 11.29 12.21
CA VAL A 297 0.87 12.39 11.50
C VAL A 297 1.78 13.62 11.42
N GLN A 298 2.49 13.98 12.49
CA GLN A 298 3.45 15.09 12.47
C GLN A 298 4.63 14.83 11.52
N THR A 299 5.11 13.59 11.46
CA THR A 299 6.15 13.17 10.50
C THR A 299 5.65 13.26 9.07
N TYR A 300 4.38 12.88 8.82
CA TYR A 300 3.76 13.05 7.51
C TYR A 300 3.57 14.52 7.13
N GLN A 301 3.11 15.36 8.07
CA GLN A 301 2.92 16.79 7.85
C GLN A 301 4.23 17.51 7.55
N SER A 302 5.32 17.19 8.26
CA SER A 302 6.63 17.79 8.01
C SER A 302 7.20 17.40 6.64
N ARG A 303 7.04 16.13 6.24
CA ARG A 303 7.39 15.66 4.88
C ARG A 303 6.50 16.27 3.81
N SER A 304 5.20 16.40 4.07
CA SER A 304 4.24 17.04 3.16
C SER A 304 4.53 18.52 2.98
N ALA A 305 4.97 19.22 4.03
CA ALA A 305 5.37 20.63 3.95
C ALA A 305 6.67 20.80 3.16
N ALA A 306 7.63 19.87 3.33
CA ALA A 306 8.87 19.86 2.55
C ALA A 306 8.64 19.57 1.05
N GLN A 307 7.60 18.80 0.73
CA GLN A 307 7.20 18.43 -0.63
C GLN A 307 5.99 19.21 -1.16
N ALA A 308 5.64 20.34 -0.54
CA ALA A 308 4.53 21.17 -1.00
C ALA A 308 4.85 21.83 -2.35
N PRO A 309 3.86 22.12 -3.21
CA PRO A 309 4.11 22.81 -4.48
C PRO A 309 4.82 24.17 -4.31
N SER A 310 4.63 24.81 -3.15
CA SER A 310 5.26 26.08 -2.78
C SER A 310 6.73 25.97 -2.34
N SER A 311 7.24 24.77 -2.06
CA SER A 311 8.66 24.54 -1.73
C SER A 311 9.49 24.11 -2.96
N ILE A 312 8.85 23.89 -4.11
CA ILE A 312 9.53 23.54 -5.37
C ILE A 312 10.01 24.83 -6.05
N ASN A 313 11.20 25.30 -5.65
CA ASN A 313 11.81 26.51 -6.20
C ASN A 313 12.89 26.22 -7.26
N SER A 314 13.31 24.96 -7.39
CA SER A 314 14.31 24.54 -8.36
C SER A 314 13.93 23.26 -9.10
N ILE A 315 14.57 23.04 -10.24
CA ILE A 315 14.44 21.83 -11.04
C ILE A 315 14.97 20.60 -10.30
N ALA A 316 16.00 20.79 -9.46
CA ALA A 316 16.51 19.73 -8.59
C ALA A 316 15.46 19.30 -7.55
N ASP A 317 14.72 20.26 -6.98
CA ASP A 317 13.61 19.98 -6.08
C ASP A 317 12.46 19.27 -6.79
N MET A 318 12.19 19.62 -8.05
CA MET A 318 11.20 18.93 -8.88
C MET A 318 11.60 17.48 -9.18
N LYS A 319 12.89 17.21 -9.46
CA LYS A 319 13.40 15.84 -9.62
C LYS A 319 13.22 15.04 -8.32
N ARG A 320 13.65 15.60 -7.20
CA ARG A 320 13.53 14.95 -5.89
C ARG A 320 12.07 14.67 -5.52
N PHE A 321 11.17 15.62 -5.79
CA PHE A 321 9.74 15.44 -5.62
C PHE A 321 9.22 14.26 -6.45
N VAL A 322 9.56 14.17 -7.74
CA VAL A 322 9.10 13.08 -8.61
C VAL A 322 9.62 11.71 -8.16
N GLU A 323 10.87 11.63 -7.70
CA GLU A 323 11.46 10.38 -7.18
C GLU A 323 10.81 9.94 -5.86
N GLU A 324 10.53 10.89 -4.95
CA GLU A 324 9.96 10.62 -3.63
C GLU A 324 8.42 10.53 -3.64
N TYR A 325 7.73 11.03 -4.67
CA TYR A 325 6.27 11.12 -4.73
C TYR A 325 5.53 9.77 -4.63
N PRO A 326 5.97 8.67 -5.26
CA PRO A 326 5.31 7.36 -5.10
C PRO A 326 5.35 6.87 -3.65
N GLU A 327 6.50 7.03 -2.98
CA GLU A 327 6.67 6.66 -1.57
C GLU A 327 5.87 7.59 -0.65
N PHE A 328 5.83 8.89 -0.96
CA PHE A 328 4.97 9.84 -0.25
C PHE A 328 3.48 9.51 -0.38
N ARG A 329 3.00 9.10 -1.56
CA ARG A 329 1.60 8.66 -1.75
C ARG A 329 1.28 7.41 -0.95
N LYS A 330 2.17 6.41 -0.95
CA LYS A 330 2.00 5.20 -0.11
C LYS A 330 1.95 5.56 1.36
N LEU A 331 2.84 6.45 1.80
CA LEU A 331 2.88 6.94 3.18
C LEU A 331 1.57 7.65 3.55
N GLY A 332 1.07 8.56 2.70
CA GLY A 332 -0.20 9.26 2.92
C GLY A 332 -1.40 8.32 3.01
N GLY A 333 -1.45 7.29 2.17
CA GLY A 333 -2.45 6.23 2.26
C GLY A 333 -2.37 5.47 3.59
N ASN A 334 -1.17 5.09 4.03
CA ASN A 334 -0.97 4.36 5.28
C ASN A 334 -1.32 5.20 6.52
N VAL A 335 -0.92 6.48 6.54
CA VAL A 335 -1.27 7.43 7.60
C VAL A 335 -2.79 7.58 7.68
N SER A 336 -3.45 7.81 6.53
CA SER A 336 -4.90 8.00 6.51
C SER A 336 -5.66 6.76 6.98
N LYS A 337 -5.19 5.56 6.60
CA LYS A 337 -5.72 4.28 7.09
C LYS A 337 -5.71 4.19 8.63
N HIS A 338 -4.57 4.44 9.27
CA HIS A 338 -4.47 4.35 10.73
C HIS A 338 -5.19 5.48 11.46
N VAL A 339 -5.23 6.69 10.89
CA VAL A 339 -6.02 7.80 11.43
C VAL A 339 -7.51 7.46 11.42
N ALA A 340 -8.03 6.89 10.33
CA ALA A 340 -9.43 6.46 10.24
C ALA A 340 -9.75 5.35 11.25
N LEU A 341 -8.89 4.32 11.34
CA LEU A 341 -9.08 3.22 12.30
C LEU A 341 -9.06 3.72 13.75
N VAL A 342 -8.03 4.46 14.17
CA VAL A 342 -7.92 4.92 15.56
C VAL A 342 -8.99 5.97 15.89
N GLY A 343 -9.38 6.79 14.92
CA GLY A 343 -10.52 7.71 15.05
C GLY A 343 -11.82 6.96 15.35
N GLU A 344 -12.09 5.88 14.63
CA GLU A 344 -13.28 5.05 14.86
C GLU A 344 -13.21 4.30 16.19
N LEU A 345 -12.06 3.72 16.55
CA LEU A 345 -11.86 3.08 17.86
C LEU A 345 -12.15 4.06 19.00
N SER A 346 -11.64 5.29 18.91
CA SER A 346 -11.89 6.35 19.90
C SER A 346 -13.38 6.71 19.99
N ARG A 347 -14.08 6.81 18.84
CA ARG A 347 -15.51 7.08 18.78
C ARG A 347 -16.33 5.97 19.46
N LEU A 348 -16.01 4.70 19.20
CA LEU A 348 -16.68 3.55 19.80
C LEU A 348 -16.44 3.46 21.31
N VAL A 349 -15.20 3.68 21.77
CA VAL A 349 -14.87 3.73 23.20
C VAL A 349 -15.68 4.79 23.94
N GLY A 350 -15.83 5.98 23.35
CA GLY A 350 -16.62 7.06 23.94
C GLY A 350 -18.13 6.80 23.88
N ARG A 351 -18.65 6.30 22.75
CA ARG A 351 -20.09 6.03 22.56
C ARG A 351 -20.59 4.94 23.51
N ASP A 352 -19.82 3.85 23.64
CA ASP A 352 -20.25 2.64 24.36
C ASP A 352 -19.72 2.59 25.80
N LYS A 353 -19.13 3.69 26.29
CA LYS A 353 -18.54 3.86 27.63
C LYS A 353 -17.58 2.73 28.01
N LEU A 354 -16.75 2.29 27.07
CA LEU A 354 -15.92 1.09 27.24
C LEU A 354 -14.86 1.22 28.34
N LEU A 355 -14.46 2.44 28.72
CA LEU A 355 -13.53 2.65 29.83
C LEU A 355 -14.13 2.23 31.18
N GLU A 356 -15.39 2.62 31.45
CA GLU A 356 -16.10 2.26 32.69
C GLU A 356 -16.38 0.74 32.73
N VAL A 357 -16.81 0.18 31.60
CA VAL A 357 -17.03 -1.28 31.46
C VAL A 357 -15.72 -2.04 31.66
N GLY A 358 -14.65 -1.62 30.98
CA GLY A 358 -13.35 -2.27 31.04
C GLY A 358 -12.73 -2.28 32.44
N GLU A 359 -12.90 -1.22 33.23
CA GLU A 359 -12.45 -1.20 34.63
C GLU A 359 -13.15 -2.28 35.48
N VAL A 360 -14.47 -2.40 35.34
CA VAL A 360 -15.26 -3.43 36.04
C VAL A 360 -14.87 -4.83 35.55
N GLU A 361 -14.71 -5.04 34.24
CA GLU A 361 -14.27 -6.31 33.67
C GLU A 361 -12.91 -6.76 34.24
N GLN A 362 -11.92 -5.86 34.28
CA GLN A 362 -10.61 -6.14 34.86
C GLN A 362 -10.70 -6.45 36.35
N GLY A 363 -11.54 -5.73 37.10
CA GLY A 363 -11.79 -6.01 38.51
C GLY A 363 -12.46 -7.38 38.75
N LEU A 364 -13.34 -7.83 37.85
CA LEU A 364 -13.95 -9.16 37.92
C LEU A 364 -12.97 -10.27 37.55
N ALA A 365 -12.12 -10.03 36.55
CA ALA A 365 -11.14 -10.99 36.07
C ALA A 365 -9.97 -11.17 37.05
N THR A 366 -9.62 -10.14 37.82
CA THR A 366 -8.44 -10.15 38.70
C THR A 366 -8.77 -10.28 40.19
N SER A 367 -7.73 -10.31 41.04
CA SER A 367 -7.86 -10.46 42.50
C SER A 367 -8.34 -9.21 43.25
N SER A 368 -8.48 -8.07 42.55
CA SER A 368 -8.94 -6.79 43.09
C SER A 368 -10.48 -6.69 43.21
N GLY A 369 -11.21 -7.69 42.71
CA GLY A 369 -12.64 -7.93 42.94
C GLY A 369 -13.53 -6.69 42.74
N ALA A 370 -14.00 -6.46 41.52
CA ALA A 370 -15.09 -5.50 41.34
C ALA A 370 -16.33 -5.95 42.12
N ASP A 371 -16.83 -5.07 42.98
CA ASP A 371 -17.98 -5.37 43.83
C ASP A 371 -19.28 -5.50 43.02
N PHE A 372 -20.24 -6.25 43.57
CA PHE A 372 -21.60 -6.37 43.04
C PHE A 372 -22.24 -5.00 42.70
N ARG A 373 -21.95 -3.96 43.51
CA ARG A 373 -22.48 -2.61 43.28
C ARG A 373 -21.97 -1.98 41.98
N SER A 374 -20.70 -2.21 41.63
CA SER A 374 -20.10 -1.70 40.40
C SER A 374 -20.73 -2.37 39.18
N VAL A 375 -20.95 -3.69 39.24
CA VAL A 375 -21.67 -4.42 38.19
C VAL A 375 -23.12 -3.95 38.06
N GLN A 376 -23.81 -3.74 39.19
CA GLN A 376 -25.16 -3.20 39.20
C GLN A 376 -25.24 -1.80 38.55
N ALA A 377 -24.25 -0.94 38.78
CA ALA A 377 -24.18 0.37 38.14
C ALA A 377 -24.07 0.27 36.61
N ILE A 378 -23.20 -0.62 36.09
CA ILE A 378 -23.07 -0.84 34.64
C ILE A 378 -24.38 -1.39 34.03
N VAL A 379 -25.04 -2.33 34.69
CA VAL A 379 -26.29 -2.93 34.17
C VAL A 379 -27.45 -1.92 34.14
N THR A 380 -27.50 -1.00 35.12
CA THR A 380 -28.55 0.04 35.20
C THR A 380 -28.30 1.25 34.31
N ASP A 381 -27.08 1.45 33.83
CA ASP A 381 -26.77 2.57 32.94
C ASP A 381 -27.38 2.36 31.54
N ASN A 382 -28.22 3.30 31.09
CA ASN A 382 -28.84 3.27 29.76
C ASN A 382 -27.88 3.65 28.64
N GLY A 383 -26.75 4.30 28.94
CA GLY A 383 -25.71 4.62 27.97
C GLY A 383 -24.82 3.42 27.60
N VAL A 384 -24.85 2.34 28.38
CA VAL A 384 -24.09 1.12 28.10
C VAL A 384 -24.91 0.18 27.20
N PRO A 385 -24.36 -0.31 26.07
CA PRO A 385 -25.03 -1.28 25.22
C PRO A 385 -25.40 -2.58 25.96
N THR A 386 -26.53 -3.18 25.58
CA THR A 386 -27.02 -4.46 26.15
C THR A 386 -26.00 -5.59 26.06
N TRP A 387 -25.20 -5.60 24.98
CA TRP A 387 -24.12 -6.55 24.78
C TRP A 387 -23.05 -6.51 25.87
N ASN A 388 -22.62 -5.30 26.26
CA ASN A 388 -21.61 -5.13 27.30
C ASN A 388 -22.16 -5.51 28.68
N LYS A 389 -23.44 -5.23 28.94
CA LYS A 389 -24.12 -5.67 30.17
C LYS A 389 -24.09 -7.20 30.31
N LEU A 390 -24.42 -7.91 29.22
CA LEU A 390 -24.38 -9.37 29.20
C LEU A 390 -22.99 -9.91 29.54
N ARG A 391 -21.94 -9.39 28.88
CA ARG A 391 -20.54 -9.81 29.10
C ARG A 391 -20.10 -9.66 30.55
N VAL A 392 -20.34 -8.49 31.13
CA VAL A 392 -19.97 -8.20 32.54
C VAL A 392 -20.70 -9.15 33.49
N VAL A 393 -21.98 -9.47 33.24
CA VAL A 393 -22.73 -10.41 34.09
C VAL A 393 -22.26 -11.86 33.90
N ILE A 394 -21.89 -12.28 32.68
CA ILE A 394 -21.26 -13.59 32.45
C ILE A 394 -19.94 -13.69 33.24
N LEU A 395 -19.09 -12.67 33.18
CA LEU A 395 -17.83 -12.62 33.95
C LEU A 395 -18.08 -12.70 35.46
N PHE A 396 -19.05 -11.93 35.97
CA PHE A 396 -19.44 -11.97 37.37
C PHE A 396 -19.94 -13.37 37.77
N ALA A 397 -20.77 -13.99 36.92
CA ALA A 397 -21.29 -15.32 37.15
C ALA A 397 -20.17 -16.36 37.21
N LEU A 398 -19.25 -16.38 36.24
CA LEU A 398 -18.10 -17.29 36.21
C LEU A 398 -17.21 -17.16 37.46
N ARG A 399 -17.00 -15.92 37.93
CA ARG A 399 -16.20 -15.59 39.13
C ARG A 399 -16.84 -16.05 40.42
N TYR A 400 -18.14 -15.78 40.59
CA TYR A 400 -18.84 -15.92 41.87
C TYR A 400 -19.88 -17.06 41.91
N GLN A 401 -19.85 -17.99 40.93
CA GLN A 401 -20.80 -19.11 40.82
C GLN A 401 -20.94 -19.96 42.08
N LYS A 402 -19.90 -20.09 42.91
CA LYS A 402 -19.94 -20.86 44.17
C LYS A 402 -20.20 -20.02 45.43
N THR A 403 -20.04 -18.70 45.36
CA THR A 403 -20.00 -17.83 46.55
C THR A 403 -21.14 -16.81 46.61
N GLN A 404 -21.67 -16.35 45.47
CA GLN A 404 -22.71 -15.31 45.42
C GLN A 404 -23.88 -15.65 44.46
N THR A 405 -24.41 -16.86 44.53
CA THR A 405 -25.48 -17.35 43.62
C THR A 405 -26.75 -16.50 43.63
N ALA A 406 -27.17 -15.98 44.79
CA ALA A 406 -28.33 -15.08 44.91
C ALA A 406 -28.12 -13.73 44.18
N ASN A 407 -26.88 -13.21 44.18
CA ASN A 407 -26.53 -11.99 43.47
C ASN A 407 -26.57 -12.19 41.95
N ILE A 408 -26.17 -13.37 41.46
CA ILE A 408 -26.25 -13.72 40.04
C ILE A 408 -27.72 -13.72 39.58
N ALA A 409 -28.62 -14.35 40.33
CA ALA A 409 -30.06 -14.34 40.02
C ALA A 409 -30.64 -12.91 40.01
N SER A 410 -30.20 -12.05 40.94
CA SER A 410 -30.59 -10.63 40.98
C SER A 410 -30.10 -9.86 39.75
N LEU A 411 -28.84 -10.05 39.33
CA LEU A 411 -28.29 -9.40 38.13
C LEU A 411 -28.99 -9.85 36.85
N ILE A 412 -29.36 -11.13 36.73
CA ILE A 412 -30.13 -11.62 35.58
C ILE A 412 -31.48 -10.90 35.49
N ASN A 413 -32.20 -10.79 36.61
CA ASN A 413 -33.46 -10.02 36.65
C ASN A 413 -33.24 -8.54 36.27
N LEU A 414 -32.16 -7.94 36.77
CA LEU A 414 -31.81 -6.56 36.49
C LEU A 414 -31.47 -6.32 35.01
N MET A 415 -30.76 -7.25 34.36
CA MET A 415 -30.47 -7.18 32.93
C MET A 415 -31.76 -7.17 32.10
N LEU A 416 -32.72 -8.04 32.45
CA LEU A 416 -34.01 -8.12 31.75
C LEU A 416 -34.81 -6.83 31.87
N THR A 417 -34.80 -6.20 33.06
CA THR A 417 -35.48 -4.90 33.24
C THR A 417 -34.77 -3.75 32.52
N ASN A 418 -33.48 -3.90 32.20
CA ASN A 418 -32.65 -2.88 31.55
C ASN A 418 -32.34 -3.20 30.07
N GLY A 419 -33.29 -3.87 29.39
CA GLY A 419 -33.31 -3.99 27.93
C GLY A 419 -32.57 -5.21 27.34
N VAL A 420 -31.95 -6.07 28.15
CA VAL A 420 -31.35 -7.32 27.64
C VAL A 420 -32.45 -8.33 27.34
N SER A 421 -32.38 -8.98 26.17
CA SER A 421 -33.38 -9.96 25.75
C SER A 421 -33.37 -11.20 26.66
N ARG A 422 -34.51 -11.89 26.76
CA ARG A 422 -34.59 -13.16 27.52
C ARG A 422 -33.70 -14.24 26.92
N GLU A 423 -33.51 -14.25 25.61
CA GLU A 423 -32.64 -15.20 24.91
C GLU A 423 -31.17 -14.98 25.28
N ASP A 424 -30.74 -13.72 25.32
CA ASP A 424 -29.38 -13.37 25.71
C ASP A 424 -29.12 -13.63 27.20
N ALA A 425 -30.08 -13.33 28.07
CA ALA A 425 -29.95 -13.57 29.50
C ALA A 425 -29.76 -15.07 29.83
N LYS A 426 -30.35 -15.99 29.04
CA LYS A 426 -30.15 -17.44 29.19
C LYS A 426 -28.70 -17.87 28.97
N LEU A 427 -27.92 -17.12 28.19
CA LEU A 427 -26.52 -17.45 27.93
C LEU A 427 -25.69 -17.48 29.21
N VAL A 428 -26.08 -16.72 30.24
CA VAL A 428 -25.40 -16.79 31.56
C VAL A 428 -25.43 -18.21 32.12
N TYR A 429 -26.58 -18.90 32.07
CA TYR A 429 -26.69 -20.28 32.53
C TYR A 429 -25.92 -21.24 31.63
N VAL A 430 -25.95 -21.02 30.32
CA VAL A 430 -25.20 -21.81 29.34
C VAL A 430 -23.69 -21.77 29.63
N PHE A 431 -23.14 -20.58 29.89
CA PHE A 431 -21.73 -20.42 30.26
C PHE A 431 -21.38 -21.12 31.57
N LEU A 432 -22.25 -21.05 32.58
CA LEU A 432 -22.05 -21.76 33.85
C LEU A 432 -22.10 -23.28 33.68
N ASN A 433 -22.97 -23.81 32.81
CA ASN A 433 -23.10 -25.24 32.60
C ASN A 433 -21.99 -25.82 31.70
N ILE A 434 -21.45 -25.04 30.75
CA ILE A 434 -20.41 -25.51 29.80
C ILE A 434 -18.99 -25.25 30.31
N ALA A 435 -18.75 -24.08 30.95
CA ALA A 435 -17.43 -23.61 31.37
C ALA A 435 -17.39 -23.21 32.86
N GLY A 436 -18.32 -23.75 33.66
CA GLY A 436 -18.37 -23.57 35.11
C GLY A 436 -17.17 -24.18 35.84
N ALA A 437 -17.03 -23.87 37.12
CA ALA A 437 -15.90 -24.29 37.95
C ALA A 437 -15.72 -25.81 38.00
N ASP A 438 -16.80 -26.59 37.88
CA ASP A 438 -16.75 -28.06 37.92
C ASP A 438 -16.36 -28.70 36.59
N GLN A 439 -16.47 -27.96 35.47
CA GLN A 439 -16.06 -28.42 34.15
C GLN A 439 -14.59 -28.06 33.85
N ARG A 440 -14.03 -27.08 34.56
CA ARG A 440 -12.66 -26.57 34.35
C ARG A 440 -11.62 -27.43 35.06
N GLN A 441 -10.40 -27.44 34.51
CA GLN A 441 -9.28 -28.19 35.09
C GLN A 441 -8.59 -27.43 36.20
N ASP A 442 -8.33 -26.15 35.96
CA ASP A 442 -7.58 -25.29 36.87
C ASP A 442 -8.51 -24.25 37.50
N ASP A 443 -8.21 -23.86 38.74
CA ASP A 443 -8.92 -22.75 39.39
C ASP A 443 -8.40 -21.40 38.85
N LEU A 444 -9.02 -20.95 37.76
CA LEU A 444 -8.76 -19.69 37.06
C LEU A 444 -8.72 -18.47 37.99
N PHE A 445 -9.40 -18.52 39.14
CA PHE A 445 -9.51 -17.40 40.06
C PHE A 445 -8.84 -17.65 41.42
N SER A 446 -8.00 -18.69 41.52
CA SER A 446 -7.33 -19.02 42.77
C SER A 446 -6.49 -17.84 43.28
N THR A 447 -6.68 -17.49 44.54
CA THR A 447 -5.86 -16.50 45.22
C THR A 447 -4.46 -17.06 45.40
N GLU A 448 -3.51 -16.61 44.59
CA GLU A 448 -2.10 -16.95 44.84
C GLU A 448 -1.70 -16.57 46.27
N SER A 449 -0.89 -17.44 46.90
CA SER A 449 -0.48 -17.28 48.29
C SER A 449 0.24 -15.94 48.51
N LEU A 450 0.14 -15.40 49.73
CA LEU A 450 0.77 -14.15 50.16
C LEU A 450 2.28 -14.05 49.81
N LEU A 451 2.98 -15.18 49.65
CA LEU A 451 4.39 -15.23 49.26
C LEU A 451 4.63 -14.91 47.76
N ALA A 452 3.65 -15.20 46.89
CA ALA A 452 3.71 -14.87 45.47
C ALA A 452 3.41 -13.37 45.22
N LYS A 453 2.53 -12.78 46.05
CA LYS A 453 2.27 -11.33 46.05
C LYS A 453 3.54 -10.49 46.34
N GLY A 454 4.43 -10.98 47.20
CA GLY A 454 5.71 -10.32 47.49
C GLY A 454 6.70 -10.26 46.31
N ARG A 455 6.61 -11.19 45.34
CA ARG A 455 7.42 -11.15 44.10
C ARG A 455 6.84 -10.22 43.05
N SER A 456 5.51 -10.05 43.02
CA SER A 456 4.84 -9.05 42.17
C SER A 456 5.10 -7.60 42.60
N ALA A 457 5.59 -7.33 43.81
CA ALA A 457 5.95 -5.97 44.25
C ALA A 457 7.38 -5.55 43.81
N LEU A 458 8.20 -6.49 43.36
CA LEU A 458 9.55 -6.27 42.81
C LEU A 458 9.56 -6.26 41.27
N LYS A 459 8.39 -5.97 40.65
CA LYS A 459 8.16 -5.81 39.21
C LYS A 459 8.92 -4.59 38.64
N GLY A 460 10.22 -4.74 38.46
CA GLY A 460 11.01 -3.87 37.59
C GLY A 460 10.82 -4.31 36.14
N LEU A 461 10.30 -3.41 35.30
CA LEU A 461 10.15 -3.46 33.82
C LEU A 461 8.79 -3.95 33.27
N LYS A 462 7.79 -3.07 33.36
CA LYS A 462 7.05 -2.54 32.20
C LYS A 462 6.37 -1.23 32.62
N GLY A 463 6.04 -0.38 31.66
CA GLY A 463 5.45 0.94 31.88
C GLY A 463 4.29 0.94 32.86
N VAL A 464 3.99 2.14 33.39
CA VAL A 464 2.93 2.43 34.38
C VAL A 464 1.77 1.42 34.27
N GLU A 465 1.60 0.58 35.30
CA GLU A 465 0.57 -0.48 35.28
C GLU A 465 -0.79 0.16 34.92
N ASN A 466 -1.29 -0.20 33.74
CA ASN A 466 -2.56 0.32 33.24
C ASN A 466 -3.71 -0.48 33.87
N VAL A 467 -4.66 0.23 34.47
CA VAL A 467 -5.87 -0.34 35.10
C VAL A 467 -6.65 -1.22 34.12
N TYR A 468 -6.57 -0.93 32.82
CA TYR A 468 -7.31 -1.63 31.77
C TYR A 468 -6.63 -2.91 31.25
N THR A 469 -5.40 -3.23 31.66
CA THR A 469 -4.64 -4.40 31.18
C THR A 469 -4.01 -5.20 32.32
N GLN A 470 -4.73 -5.39 33.42
CA GLN A 470 -4.25 -6.12 34.60
C GLN A 470 -4.35 -7.64 34.45
N HIS A 471 -5.37 -8.10 33.71
CA HIS A 471 -5.58 -9.51 33.41
C HIS A 471 -4.40 -10.10 32.62
N THR A 472 -4.08 -11.35 32.94
CA THR A 472 -3.13 -12.18 32.20
C THR A 472 -3.80 -13.49 31.84
N PRO A 473 -3.81 -13.91 30.55
CA PRO A 473 -4.46 -15.15 30.13
C PRO A 473 -3.93 -16.38 30.87
N HIS A 474 -4.78 -17.38 31.11
CA HIS A 474 -4.40 -18.64 31.77
C HIS A 474 -3.25 -19.35 31.07
N LEU A 475 -3.18 -19.18 29.75
CA LEU A 475 -2.08 -19.67 28.91
C LEU A 475 -0.70 -19.22 29.42
N SER A 476 -0.58 -18.00 29.94
CA SER A 476 0.68 -17.46 30.47
C SER A 476 1.21 -18.32 31.62
N GLN A 477 0.36 -18.65 32.59
CA GLN A 477 0.74 -19.48 33.74
C GLN A 477 1.08 -20.92 33.32
N THR A 478 0.33 -21.45 32.35
CA THR A 478 0.58 -22.78 31.77
C THR A 478 1.95 -22.85 31.10
N LEU A 479 2.30 -21.83 30.31
CA LEU A 479 3.61 -21.69 29.65
C LEU A 479 4.75 -21.52 30.65
N GLU A 480 4.57 -20.69 31.67
CA GLU A 480 5.57 -20.55 32.73
C GLU A 480 5.86 -21.88 33.44
N ASN A 481 4.80 -22.61 33.81
CA ASN A 481 4.93 -23.91 34.45
C ASN A 481 5.60 -24.93 33.51
N LEU A 482 5.29 -24.89 32.22
CA LEU A 482 5.93 -25.73 31.20
C LEU A 482 7.44 -25.46 31.13
N PHE A 483 7.85 -24.20 31.01
CA PHE A 483 9.27 -23.84 30.89
C PHE A 483 10.06 -24.05 32.18
N LYS A 484 9.41 -23.95 33.33
CA LYS A 484 9.98 -24.29 34.63
C LYS A 484 10.10 -25.81 34.85
N GLY A 485 9.57 -26.65 33.94
CA GLY A 485 9.50 -28.11 34.13
C GLY A 485 8.58 -28.52 35.28
N ARG A 486 7.59 -27.66 35.60
CA ARG A 486 6.65 -27.82 36.72
C ARG A 486 5.22 -28.11 36.25
N LEU A 487 5.00 -28.23 34.95
CA LEU A 487 3.69 -28.57 34.41
C LEU A 487 3.33 -30.01 34.76
N LYS A 488 2.40 -30.16 35.72
CA LYS A 488 2.01 -31.45 36.31
C LYS A 488 1.50 -32.42 35.25
N GLU A 489 2.06 -33.63 35.21
CA GLU A 489 1.62 -34.70 34.31
C GLU A 489 0.21 -35.21 34.64
N ILE A 490 -0.25 -35.05 35.88
CA ILE A 490 -1.62 -35.42 36.29
C ILE A 490 -2.65 -34.55 35.57
N SER A 491 -2.37 -33.25 35.43
CA SER A 491 -3.26 -32.29 34.77
C SER A 491 -3.03 -32.26 33.25
N TYR A 492 -1.78 -32.40 32.81
CA TYR A 492 -1.39 -32.36 31.40
C TYR A 492 -0.60 -33.62 31.02
N PRO A 493 -1.23 -34.80 30.92
CA PRO A 493 -0.54 -36.05 30.63
C PRO A 493 0.05 -36.08 29.22
N PHE A 494 1.09 -36.90 29.06
CA PHE A 494 1.56 -37.31 27.74
C PHE A 494 0.64 -38.38 27.15
N LEU A 495 0.49 -38.39 25.83
CA LEU A 495 -0.33 -39.39 25.14
C LEU A 495 0.38 -40.76 25.10
N ASP A 496 1.65 -40.77 24.73
CA ASP A 496 2.57 -41.90 24.93
C ASP A 496 3.48 -41.62 26.13
N GLY A 497 3.82 -42.65 26.91
CA GLY A 497 4.79 -42.53 27.99
C GLY A 497 6.16 -42.14 27.45
N ALA A 498 6.49 -40.85 27.47
CA ALA A 498 7.70 -40.27 26.86
C ALA A 498 9.02 -40.63 27.60
N GLY A 499 9.05 -41.76 28.32
CA GLY A 499 10.14 -42.16 29.19
C GLY A 499 10.13 -41.42 30.54
N PRO A 500 10.83 -41.95 31.57
CA PRO A 500 10.74 -41.45 32.95
C PRO A 500 11.29 -40.02 33.16
N ASN A 501 11.99 -39.44 32.17
CA ASN A 501 12.63 -38.13 32.27
C ASN A 501 12.06 -37.07 31.31
N ALA A 502 11.01 -37.38 30.53
CA ALA A 502 10.46 -36.42 29.57
C ALA A 502 9.82 -35.20 30.23
N GLY A 503 9.20 -35.34 31.40
CA GLY A 503 8.64 -34.22 32.16
C GLY A 503 9.68 -33.24 32.69
N LEU A 504 10.95 -33.65 32.79
CA LEU A 504 12.07 -32.83 33.27
C LEU A 504 12.81 -32.10 32.14
N GLN A 505 12.63 -32.53 30.88
CA GLN A 505 13.24 -31.89 29.72
C GLN A 505 12.47 -30.62 29.35
N ARG A 506 13.20 -29.51 29.20
CA ARG A 506 12.62 -28.24 28.75
C ARG A 506 12.44 -28.28 27.23
N PRO A 507 11.21 -28.17 26.71
CA PRO A 507 11.00 -28.18 25.27
C PRO A 507 11.57 -26.89 24.65
N GLN A 508 12.25 -27.02 23.51
CA GLN A 508 12.73 -25.88 22.73
C GLN A 508 11.65 -25.36 21.80
N ASP A 509 10.97 -26.27 21.09
CA ASP A 509 9.87 -25.96 20.18
C ASP A 509 8.55 -26.41 20.81
N VAL A 510 7.61 -25.49 20.98
CA VAL A 510 6.28 -25.79 21.51
C VAL A 510 5.22 -25.25 20.54
N ILE A 511 4.33 -26.14 20.12
CA ILE A 511 3.15 -25.85 19.32
C ILE A 511 1.95 -25.97 20.26
N ILE A 512 1.14 -24.93 20.35
CA ILE A 512 -0.02 -24.84 21.24
C ILE A 512 -1.25 -24.80 20.34
N PHE A 513 -2.17 -25.71 20.55
CA PHE A 513 -3.43 -25.72 19.83
C PHE A 513 -4.61 -25.58 20.78
N MET A 514 -5.41 -24.53 20.57
CA MET A 514 -6.60 -24.24 21.37
C MET A 514 -7.87 -24.68 20.62
N ILE A 515 -8.51 -25.73 21.14
CA ILE A 515 -9.84 -26.19 20.70
C ILE A 515 -10.86 -25.13 21.11
N GLY A 516 -11.75 -24.74 20.20
CA GLY A 516 -12.67 -23.62 20.45
C GLY A 516 -12.05 -22.24 20.28
N GLY A 517 -10.82 -22.16 19.73
CA GLY A 517 -10.26 -20.93 19.18
C GLY A 517 -9.36 -20.15 20.14
N THR A 518 -8.46 -19.34 19.56
CA THR A 518 -7.50 -18.49 20.28
C THR A 518 -7.97 -17.04 20.33
N THR A 519 -7.30 -16.20 21.10
CA THR A 519 -7.54 -14.74 21.11
C THR A 519 -6.27 -13.98 20.74
N TYR A 520 -6.42 -12.71 20.31
CA TYR A 520 -5.26 -11.85 20.10
C TYR A 520 -4.53 -11.47 21.40
N GLU A 521 -5.17 -11.57 22.57
CA GLU A 521 -4.53 -11.39 23.87
C GLU A 521 -3.52 -12.52 24.17
N GLU A 522 -3.92 -13.76 23.89
CA GLU A 522 -3.05 -14.93 23.99
C GLU A 522 -1.93 -14.89 22.95
N ALA A 523 -2.26 -14.49 21.72
CA ALA A 523 -1.26 -14.30 20.67
C ALA A 523 -0.20 -13.27 21.09
N ARG A 524 -0.62 -12.13 21.67
CA ARG A 524 0.30 -11.13 22.24
C ARG A 524 1.17 -11.74 23.33
N THR A 525 0.59 -12.53 24.24
CA THR A 525 1.36 -13.21 25.30
C THR A 525 2.44 -14.09 24.67
N VAL A 526 2.08 -14.94 23.71
CA VAL A 526 3.03 -15.82 22.99
C VAL A 526 4.09 -15.03 22.23
N THR A 527 3.74 -13.93 21.58
CA THR A 527 4.71 -13.05 20.91
C THR A 527 5.70 -12.44 21.89
N LEU A 528 5.22 -11.96 23.05
CA LEU A 528 6.10 -11.41 24.09
C LEU A 528 7.06 -12.46 24.64
N PHE A 529 6.59 -13.70 24.84
CA PHE A 529 7.46 -14.82 25.22
C PHE A 529 8.51 -15.16 24.15
N ASN A 530 8.19 -15.02 22.86
CA ASN A 530 9.15 -15.24 21.77
C ASN A 530 10.17 -14.10 21.63
N GLN A 531 9.79 -12.86 21.94
CA GLN A 531 10.68 -11.68 21.84
C GLN A 531 11.64 -11.57 23.03
N ASP A 532 11.12 -11.70 24.25
CA ASP A 532 11.90 -11.64 25.48
C ASP A 532 11.32 -12.61 26.53
N PRO A 533 11.76 -13.87 26.53
CA PRO A 533 11.21 -14.88 27.44
C PRO A 533 11.58 -14.63 28.92
N VAL A 534 12.65 -13.89 29.19
CA VAL A 534 13.06 -13.55 30.57
C VAL A 534 12.15 -12.47 31.13
N ALA A 535 11.88 -11.42 30.33
CA ALA A 535 10.92 -10.38 30.71
C ALA A 535 9.48 -10.93 30.74
N ALA A 536 9.09 -11.79 29.80
CA ALA A 536 7.74 -12.37 29.75
C ALA A 536 7.45 -13.33 30.92
N SER A 537 8.47 -13.98 31.49
CA SER A 537 8.34 -14.87 32.66
C SER A 537 8.64 -14.21 34.00
N ASN A 538 8.70 -12.88 34.05
CA ASN A 538 8.99 -12.08 35.25
C ASN A 538 10.29 -12.52 35.95
N GLY A 539 11.36 -12.79 35.19
CA GLY A 539 12.65 -13.24 35.73
C GLY A 539 12.64 -14.68 36.27
N GLY A 540 11.54 -15.42 36.09
CA GLY A 540 11.40 -16.80 36.54
C GLY A 540 12.15 -17.82 35.66
N ILE A 541 12.55 -17.43 34.45
CA ILE A 541 13.36 -18.23 33.53
C ILE A 541 14.75 -17.60 33.43
N THR A 542 15.78 -18.29 33.94
CA THR A 542 17.17 -17.81 33.95
C THR A 542 17.99 -18.26 32.74
N ASN A 543 17.52 -19.28 32.01
CA ASN A 543 18.12 -19.79 30.77
C ASN A 543 17.02 -19.98 29.73
N ALA A 544 16.78 -18.93 28.94
CA ALA A 544 15.70 -18.85 27.96
C ALA A 544 16.16 -19.01 26.50
N ALA A 545 17.45 -19.19 26.26
CA ALA A 545 18.00 -19.26 24.91
C ALA A 545 17.40 -20.43 24.12
N GLY A 546 16.71 -20.11 23.02
CA GLY A 546 16.25 -21.08 22.03
C GLY A 546 14.79 -21.56 22.13
N ILE A 547 13.96 -20.95 23.00
CA ILE A 547 12.53 -21.28 23.06
C ILE A 547 11.79 -20.65 21.86
N ARG A 548 10.96 -21.43 21.18
CA ARG A 548 10.10 -20.99 20.08
C ARG A 548 8.68 -21.50 20.28
N LEU A 549 7.75 -20.58 20.44
CA LEU A 549 6.33 -20.85 20.60
C LEU A 549 5.56 -20.58 19.32
N LEU A 550 4.63 -21.46 19.01
CA LEU A 550 3.63 -21.28 17.97
C LEU A 550 2.24 -21.51 18.57
N LEU A 551 1.37 -20.52 18.45
CA LEU A 551 -0.03 -20.62 18.87
C LEU A 551 -0.91 -20.86 17.64
N GLY A 552 -1.91 -21.71 17.79
CA GLY A 552 -3.02 -21.75 16.86
C GLY A 552 -4.27 -22.32 17.48
N GLY A 553 -5.34 -22.28 16.73
CA GLY A 553 -6.63 -22.80 17.14
C GLY A 553 -7.56 -22.98 15.95
N THR A 554 -8.75 -23.50 16.25
CA THR A 554 -9.82 -23.68 15.25
C THR A 554 -10.15 -22.37 14.53
N CYS A 555 -10.22 -21.27 15.26
CA CYS A 555 -10.33 -19.90 14.75
C CYS A 555 -9.69 -18.90 15.74
N VAL A 556 -9.75 -17.61 15.42
CA VAL A 556 -9.43 -16.51 16.35
C VAL A 556 -10.73 -15.82 16.73
N HIS A 557 -10.98 -15.71 18.04
CA HIS A 557 -12.18 -15.13 18.60
C HIS A 557 -11.97 -13.70 19.11
N ASN A 558 -12.99 -12.87 18.86
CA ASN A 558 -13.38 -11.75 19.71
C ASN A 558 -14.56 -12.16 20.62
N SER A 559 -15.01 -11.26 21.50
CA SER A 559 -16.11 -11.56 22.42
C SER A 559 -17.42 -11.94 21.70
N SER A 560 -17.73 -11.27 20.59
CA SER A 560 -18.93 -11.53 19.79
C SER A 560 -18.96 -12.93 19.18
N SER A 561 -17.90 -13.31 18.47
CA SER A 561 -17.77 -14.63 17.84
C SER A 561 -17.69 -15.76 18.87
N TYR A 562 -17.09 -15.52 20.04
CA TYR A 562 -17.02 -16.53 21.10
C TYR A 562 -18.40 -16.81 21.72
N ILE A 563 -19.16 -15.76 22.06
CA ILE A 563 -20.52 -15.92 22.56
C ILE A 563 -21.42 -16.54 21.49
N GLU A 564 -21.27 -16.16 20.22
CA GLU A 564 -22.05 -16.77 19.12
C GLU A 564 -21.73 -18.26 18.95
N MET A 565 -20.46 -18.67 19.06
CA MET A 565 -20.10 -20.09 19.08
C MET A 565 -20.82 -20.83 20.20
N VAL A 566 -20.82 -20.27 21.42
CA VAL A 566 -21.46 -20.90 22.59
C VAL A 566 -22.99 -20.93 22.41
N ARG A 567 -23.59 -19.87 21.87
CA ARG A 567 -25.02 -19.80 21.54
C ARG A 567 -25.41 -20.87 20.51
N ALA A 568 -24.64 -20.99 19.43
CA ALA A 568 -24.87 -21.98 18.39
C ALA A 568 -24.69 -23.42 18.90
N ALA A 569 -23.69 -23.66 19.75
CA ALA A 569 -23.47 -24.95 20.39
C ALA A 569 -24.63 -25.33 21.33
N ALA A 570 -25.11 -24.38 22.13
CA ALA A 570 -26.18 -24.60 23.09
C ALA A 570 -27.50 -25.02 22.43
N ALA A 571 -27.77 -24.57 21.20
CA ALA A 571 -28.97 -24.95 20.44
C ALA A 571 -29.02 -26.46 20.14
N ASN A 572 -27.87 -27.13 20.07
CA ASN A 572 -27.75 -28.57 19.82
C ASN A 572 -27.65 -29.41 21.10
N PHE A 573 -27.56 -28.76 22.26
CA PHE A 573 -27.45 -29.43 23.56
C PHE A 573 -28.83 -29.68 24.18
N PRO A 574 -28.92 -30.59 25.18
CA PRO A 574 -30.16 -30.80 25.91
C PRO A 574 -30.67 -29.51 26.54
N ALA A 575 -32.00 -29.34 26.60
CA ALA A 575 -32.64 -28.13 27.14
C ALA A 575 -32.17 -27.77 28.57
N SER A 576 -31.68 -28.76 29.34
CA SER A 576 -31.09 -28.57 30.65
C SER A 576 -29.87 -27.64 30.68
N VAL A 577 -29.21 -27.38 29.55
CA VAL A 577 -28.09 -26.41 29.50
C VAL A 577 -28.55 -24.97 29.75
N TYR A 578 -29.83 -24.68 29.50
CA TYR A 578 -30.45 -23.37 29.74
C TYR A 578 -31.06 -23.26 31.14
N ASP A 579 -31.14 -24.37 31.88
CA ASP A 579 -31.64 -24.39 33.24
C ASP A 579 -30.55 -23.90 34.21
N PRO A 580 -30.95 -23.26 35.32
CA PRO A 580 -30.00 -22.78 36.29
C PRO A 580 -29.27 -23.99 36.93
N PRO A 581 -27.94 -23.91 37.17
CA PRO A 581 -27.15 -25.04 37.69
C PRO A 581 -27.71 -25.59 39.01
N PRO A 582 -27.47 -26.86 39.38
CA PRO A 582 -28.03 -27.47 40.60
C PRO A 582 -27.71 -26.71 41.90
N GLU A 583 -26.60 -25.95 41.93
CA GLU A 583 -26.16 -25.12 43.07
C GLU A 583 -26.72 -23.69 43.05
N SER A 584 -27.59 -23.35 42.09
CA SER A 584 -28.20 -22.03 41.94
C SER A 584 -29.22 -21.72 43.04
N ALA A 585 -29.38 -20.44 43.39
CA ALA A 585 -30.33 -20.00 44.40
C ALA A 585 -31.79 -20.22 43.94
N SER A 586 -32.69 -20.55 44.87
CA SER A 586 -34.11 -20.86 44.62
C SER A 586 -34.94 -19.72 43.99
N ASN A 587 -34.37 -18.52 43.89
CA ASN A 587 -34.98 -17.31 43.31
C ASN A 587 -34.52 -17.03 41.86
N ALA A 588 -33.80 -17.95 41.21
CA ALA A 588 -33.43 -17.83 39.80
C ALA A 588 -34.68 -17.81 38.88
N PRO A 589 -34.83 -16.80 38.00
CA PRO A 589 -36.03 -16.67 37.17
C PRO A 589 -36.09 -17.75 36.07
N ALA A 590 -37.25 -18.37 35.89
CA ALA A 590 -37.54 -19.19 34.70
C ALA A 590 -37.87 -18.28 33.50
N LEU A 591 -37.01 -18.27 32.48
CA LEU A 591 -37.07 -17.33 31.35
C LEU A 591 -37.88 -17.88 30.15
N ASN A 592 -39.21 -17.84 30.23
CA ASN A 592 -40.12 -18.19 29.10
C ASN A 592 -40.60 -16.92 28.35
N LEU A 593 -40.70 -16.90 27.01
CA LEU A 593 -40.94 -15.67 26.20
C LEU A 593 -42.41 -15.23 26.05
N ASN A 594 -42.66 -13.89 26.04
CA ASN A 594 -43.76 -13.18 25.36
C ASN A 594 -43.42 -11.66 25.28
N LEU A 595 -43.56 -11.01 24.10
CA LEU A 595 -43.04 -9.66 23.78
C LEU A 595 -44.13 -8.65 23.33
N GLY A 596 -43.93 -7.35 23.64
CA GLY A 596 -44.61 -6.18 23.05
C GLY A 596 -44.00 -4.85 23.52
N GLY A 597 -43.90 -3.82 22.66
CA GLY A 597 -43.30 -2.49 22.95
C GLY A 597 -43.99 -1.32 22.22
N VAL A 598 -43.69 -0.03 22.54
CA VAL A 598 -44.07 1.21 21.81
C VAL A 598 -43.20 2.46 22.18
N ASN A 599 -43.13 3.42 21.23
CA ASN A 599 -42.40 4.70 20.99
C ASN A 599 -42.65 5.97 21.87
N THR A 600 -41.82 7.00 21.61
CA THR A 600 -41.74 8.39 22.14
C THR A 600 -42.39 9.48 21.24
N THR A 601 -42.59 10.71 21.77
CA THR A 601 -43.07 11.93 21.05
C THR A 601 -42.24 13.20 21.36
N GLU A 602 -42.13 14.12 20.39
CA GLU A 602 -41.46 15.44 20.41
C GLU A 602 -42.38 16.62 20.83
N ASP A 603 -41.78 17.78 21.21
CA ASP A 603 -42.49 19.00 21.64
C ASP A 603 -42.03 20.31 20.94
N VAL A 604 -42.97 21.27 20.89
CA VAL A 604 -43.08 22.45 19.99
C VAL A 604 -42.43 23.76 20.52
N LYS A 605 -41.97 24.66 19.62
CA LYS A 605 -41.40 26.01 19.91
C LYS A 605 -42.38 27.19 19.68
N VAL A 606 -42.23 28.26 20.47
CA VAL A 606 -43.04 29.51 20.45
C VAL A 606 -42.18 30.75 20.07
N LYS A 607 -42.76 31.77 19.41
CA LYS A 607 -42.09 32.97 18.82
C LYS A 607 -42.12 34.24 19.72
N THR A 608 -41.11 35.12 19.57
CA THR A 608 -40.93 36.39 20.33
C THR A 608 -40.57 37.60 19.44
N ARG A 609 -40.74 38.83 19.97
CA ARG A 609 -40.60 40.13 19.25
C ARG A 609 -39.15 40.62 19.02
N THR A 610 -38.15 40.07 19.70
CA THR A 610 -36.72 40.36 19.45
C THR A 610 -36.23 39.84 18.10
N GLY A 611 -36.90 38.80 17.55
CA GLY A 611 -36.58 38.25 16.24
C GLY A 611 -36.72 39.25 15.09
N ALA A 612 -37.58 40.27 15.20
CA ALA A 612 -37.79 41.25 14.12
C ALA A 612 -36.58 42.17 13.87
N LEU A 613 -35.87 42.58 14.94
CA LEU A 613 -34.67 43.42 14.83
C LEU A 613 -33.47 42.62 14.31
N LEU A 614 -33.31 41.39 14.79
CA LEU A 614 -32.28 40.46 14.30
C LEU A 614 -32.48 40.15 12.82
N THR A 615 -33.72 40.02 12.36
CA THR A 615 -34.03 39.75 10.94
C THR A 615 -33.53 40.87 10.02
N LEU A 616 -33.62 42.15 10.45
CA LEU A 616 -33.12 43.28 9.65
C LEU A 616 -31.59 43.31 9.54
N ILE A 617 -30.89 43.00 10.64
CA ILE A 617 -29.42 42.92 10.64
C ILE A 617 -28.94 41.72 9.81
N SER A 618 -29.60 40.57 9.96
CA SER A 618 -29.34 39.38 9.15
C SER A 618 -29.53 39.64 7.66
N ALA A 619 -30.57 40.39 7.27
CA ALA A 619 -30.81 40.75 5.87
C ALA A 619 -29.67 41.61 5.27
N ALA A 620 -29.11 42.56 6.03
CA ALA A 620 -28.00 43.39 5.57
C ALA A 620 -26.70 42.59 5.39
N ILE A 621 -26.41 41.65 6.30
CA ILE A 621 -25.24 40.76 6.21
C ILE A 621 -25.38 39.81 5.00
N ILE A 622 -26.56 39.22 4.82
CA ILE A 622 -26.86 38.35 3.67
C ILE A 622 -26.62 39.12 2.36
N LEU A 623 -27.11 40.36 2.25
CA LEU A 623 -26.93 41.17 1.05
C LEU A 623 -25.45 41.43 0.74
N THR A 624 -24.64 41.71 1.77
CA THR A 624 -23.21 42.01 1.61
C THR A 624 -22.42 40.79 1.13
N PHE A 625 -22.59 39.64 1.79
CA PHE A 625 -21.89 38.41 1.42
C PHE A 625 -22.36 37.85 0.08
N THR A 626 -23.65 37.96 -0.25
CA THR A 626 -24.14 37.58 -1.59
C THR A 626 -23.52 38.45 -2.68
N THR A 627 -23.28 39.74 -2.40
CA THR A 627 -22.61 40.64 -3.36
C THR A 627 -21.13 40.27 -3.53
N MET A 628 -20.43 39.90 -2.46
CA MET A 628 -19.05 39.41 -2.55
C MET A 628 -18.95 38.10 -3.33
N GLU A 629 -19.86 37.16 -3.08
CA GLU A 629 -19.94 35.88 -3.80
C GLU A 629 -20.22 36.08 -5.29
N PHE A 630 -21.01 37.09 -5.65
CA PHE A 630 -21.28 37.45 -7.05
C PHE A 630 -20.02 37.94 -7.77
N PHE A 631 -19.16 38.70 -7.10
CA PHE A 631 -17.87 39.12 -7.68
C PHE A 631 -16.90 37.93 -7.83
N ASP A 632 -16.87 37.02 -6.86
CA ASP A 632 -16.03 35.81 -6.93
C ASP A 632 -16.48 34.86 -8.05
N TYR A 633 -17.80 34.67 -8.21
CA TYR A 633 -18.39 33.91 -9.33
C TYR A 633 -17.99 34.47 -10.72
N ARG A 634 -17.73 35.78 -10.83
CA ARG A 634 -17.31 36.40 -12.09
C ARG A 634 -15.80 36.35 -12.33
N ARG A 635 -15.00 35.94 -11.34
CA ARG A 635 -13.55 35.82 -11.46
C ARG A 635 -13.18 34.51 -12.17
N VAL A 636 -12.21 34.58 -13.06
CA VAL A 636 -11.62 33.39 -13.71
C VAL A 636 -10.38 33.01 -12.93
N ASN A 637 -10.30 31.75 -12.51
CA ASN A 637 -9.17 31.20 -11.76
C ASN A 637 -8.46 30.15 -12.61
N ILE A 638 -7.13 30.15 -12.60
CA ILE A 638 -6.33 29.15 -13.29
C ILE A 638 -6.04 28.03 -12.31
N ASP A 639 -6.56 26.83 -12.58
CA ASP A 639 -6.25 25.63 -11.82
C ASP A 639 -5.13 24.85 -12.51
N THR A 640 -4.11 24.45 -11.76
CA THR A 640 -2.95 23.71 -12.29
C THR A 640 -2.98 22.30 -11.76
N SER A 641 -3.25 21.36 -12.66
CA SER A 641 -3.30 19.93 -12.33
C SER A 641 -2.16 19.18 -13.00
N ILE A 642 -1.69 18.12 -12.36
CA ILE A 642 -0.62 17.27 -12.86
C ILE A 642 -1.22 15.91 -13.19
N VAL A 643 -1.13 15.50 -14.46
CA VAL A 643 -1.70 14.26 -14.98
C VAL A 643 -0.59 13.40 -15.60
N VAL A 644 -0.78 12.09 -15.66
CA VAL A 644 0.14 11.19 -16.39
C VAL A 644 -0.05 11.41 -17.88
N ASP A 645 1.06 11.71 -18.58
CA ASP A 645 1.06 11.86 -20.03
C ASP A 645 0.87 10.47 -20.69
N ARG A 646 -0.27 10.29 -21.34
CA ARG A 646 -0.63 9.04 -22.04
C ARG A 646 -0.22 9.05 -23.51
N SER A 647 0.33 10.15 -24.01
CA SER A 647 0.58 10.33 -25.44
C SER A 647 1.93 9.71 -25.88
N ARG A 648 2.01 8.38 -25.71
CA ARG A 648 3.16 7.58 -26.14
C ARG A 648 3.14 7.38 -27.66
N GLY A 649 4.27 7.65 -28.33
CA GLY A 649 4.44 7.45 -29.77
C GLY A 649 4.22 8.69 -30.65
N GLU A 650 3.96 9.85 -30.04
CA GLU A 650 3.92 11.13 -30.77
C GLU A 650 5.33 11.63 -31.13
N LYS A 651 5.43 12.54 -32.09
CA LYS A 651 6.67 13.25 -32.41
C LYS A 651 6.67 14.65 -31.78
N LEU A 652 7.86 15.14 -31.45
CA LEU A 652 8.11 16.48 -30.95
C LEU A 652 8.92 17.26 -32.00
N THR A 653 8.72 18.58 -32.06
CA THR A 653 9.55 19.44 -32.91
C THR A 653 10.55 20.18 -32.03
N VAL A 654 11.84 20.11 -32.36
CA VAL A 654 12.90 20.88 -31.70
C VAL A 654 13.27 22.02 -32.62
N ASN A 655 13.07 23.25 -32.15
CA ASN A 655 13.46 24.47 -32.84
C ASN A 655 14.75 25.01 -32.23
N MET A 656 15.79 25.16 -33.03
CA MET A 656 17.11 25.58 -32.54
C MET A 656 17.78 26.58 -33.48
N ASN A 657 18.59 27.47 -32.89
CA ASN A 657 19.47 28.41 -33.56
C ASN A 657 20.78 28.49 -32.75
N VAL A 658 21.85 27.89 -33.29
CA VAL A 658 23.14 27.71 -32.62
C VAL A 658 24.29 28.10 -33.55
N THR A 659 25.10 29.06 -33.10
CA THR A 659 26.27 29.57 -33.83
C THR A 659 27.56 28.97 -33.30
N PHE A 660 28.39 28.44 -34.18
CA PHE A 660 29.75 27.94 -33.93
C PHE A 660 30.77 28.84 -34.66
N PRO A 661 31.43 29.79 -33.98
CA PRO A 661 32.28 30.80 -34.64
C PRO A 661 33.56 30.26 -35.27
N ARG A 662 34.04 29.08 -34.86
CA ARG A 662 35.33 28.50 -35.29
C ARG A 662 35.19 27.08 -35.84
N VAL A 663 33.99 26.72 -36.32
CA VAL A 663 33.72 25.42 -36.93
C VAL A 663 33.08 25.66 -38.31
N PRO A 664 33.73 25.25 -39.41
CA PRO A 664 33.17 25.39 -40.75
C PRO A 664 31.90 24.54 -40.94
N CYS A 665 30.95 25.03 -41.73
CA CYS A 665 29.66 24.35 -41.93
C CYS A 665 29.77 22.95 -42.57
N TYR A 666 30.80 22.69 -43.37
CA TYR A 666 31.02 21.39 -43.99
C TYR A 666 31.50 20.33 -42.98
N LEU A 667 32.13 20.75 -41.88
CA LEU A 667 32.65 19.84 -40.85
C LEU A 667 31.56 19.49 -39.82
N LEU A 668 30.61 20.40 -39.60
CA LEU A 668 29.57 20.25 -38.60
C LEU A 668 28.39 19.41 -39.11
N SER A 669 28.16 18.27 -38.45
CA SER A 669 27.02 17.39 -38.70
C SER A 669 26.02 17.44 -37.54
N LEU A 670 24.75 17.24 -37.87
CA LEU A 670 23.65 17.16 -36.92
C LEU A 670 23.06 15.75 -36.99
N ASP A 671 23.26 14.99 -35.91
CA ASP A 671 22.72 13.64 -35.76
C ASP A 671 21.73 13.58 -34.60
N VAL A 672 20.67 12.79 -34.72
CA VAL A 672 19.72 12.51 -33.65
C VAL A 672 19.67 11.01 -33.41
N MET A 673 19.78 10.59 -32.15
CA MET A 673 19.69 9.20 -31.72
C MET A 673 18.66 9.05 -30.61
N ASP A 674 17.77 8.07 -30.72
CA ASP A 674 16.81 7.74 -29.67
C ASP A 674 17.07 6.37 -29.02
N ILE A 675 16.38 6.11 -27.89
CA ILE A 675 16.51 4.83 -27.16
C ILE A 675 15.97 3.62 -27.91
N SER A 676 15.13 3.81 -28.94
CA SER A 676 14.69 2.72 -29.83
C SER A 676 15.80 2.31 -30.81
N GLY A 677 16.93 3.02 -30.83
CA GLY A 677 18.02 2.80 -31.76
C GLY A 677 17.75 3.40 -33.14
N GLU A 678 16.70 4.22 -33.31
CA GLU A 678 16.50 5.01 -34.51
C GLU A 678 17.55 6.12 -34.52
N VAL A 679 18.35 6.17 -35.58
CA VAL A 679 19.38 7.20 -35.75
C VAL A 679 19.11 7.94 -37.05
N GLN A 680 18.72 9.20 -36.93
CA GLN A 680 18.61 10.12 -38.07
C GLN A 680 19.92 10.88 -38.18
N ARG A 681 20.71 10.55 -39.20
CA ARG A 681 22.07 11.10 -39.39
C ARG A 681 22.09 12.17 -40.47
N ASP A 682 22.96 13.16 -40.30
CA ASP A 682 23.16 14.29 -41.21
C ASP A 682 21.85 14.92 -41.70
N ILE A 683 21.01 15.32 -40.74
CA ILE A 683 19.69 15.86 -41.02
C ILE A 683 19.84 17.21 -41.74
N SER A 684 19.59 17.20 -43.05
CA SER A 684 19.62 18.39 -43.91
C SER A 684 18.21 18.93 -44.23
N HIS A 685 17.17 18.11 -44.06
CA HIS A 685 15.79 18.54 -44.27
C HIS A 685 15.32 19.44 -43.11
N ASN A 686 14.87 20.66 -43.43
CA ASN A 686 14.39 21.70 -42.49
C ASN A 686 15.45 22.31 -41.55
N ILE A 687 16.73 22.12 -41.85
CA ILE A 687 17.87 22.74 -41.16
C ILE A 687 18.67 23.57 -42.17
N LEU A 688 18.91 24.84 -41.82
CA LEU A 688 19.69 25.79 -42.60
C LEU A 688 21.06 25.96 -41.93
N LYS A 689 22.13 25.62 -42.64
CA LYS A 689 23.50 25.97 -42.27
C LYS A 689 23.93 27.20 -43.06
N THR A 690 24.24 28.29 -42.35
CA THR A 690 24.70 29.57 -42.91
C THR A 690 26.17 29.77 -42.56
N ARG A 691 27.00 30.06 -43.56
CA ARG A 691 28.45 30.29 -43.35
C ARG A 691 28.68 31.68 -42.77
N LEU A 692 29.62 31.76 -41.82
CA LEU A 692 29.99 32.97 -41.13
C LEU A 692 31.47 33.30 -41.37
N ASP A 693 31.79 34.58 -41.52
CA ASP A 693 33.17 35.04 -41.52
C ASP A 693 33.82 34.98 -40.12
N GLN A 694 35.12 35.30 -40.05
CA GLN A 694 35.89 35.34 -38.79
C GLN A 694 35.31 36.34 -37.75
N GLN A 695 34.50 37.30 -38.18
CA GLN A 695 33.86 38.31 -37.34
C GLN A 695 32.42 37.91 -36.94
N GLY A 696 31.93 36.77 -37.40
CA GLY A 696 30.60 36.23 -37.11
C GLY A 696 29.48 36.83 -37.97
N VAL A 697 29.82 37.45 -39.11
CA VAL A 697 28.86 38.02 -40.07
C VAL A 697 28.54 36.99 -41.15
N GLU A 698 27.27 36.92 -41.54
CA GLU A 698 26.79 36.00 -42.58
C GLU A 698 27.36 36.33 -43.95
N ILE A 699 27.90 35.31 -44.63
CA ILE A 699 28.42 35.44 -46.00
C ILE A 699 27.22 35.37 -46.99
N PRO A 700 27.03 36.35 -47.90
CA PRO A 700 25.93 36.32 -48.87
C PRO A 700 25.98 35.09 -49.80
N ASN A 701 24.82 34.53 -50.19
CA ASN A 701 24.67 33.33 -51.05
C ASN A 701 25.30 32.04 -50.48
N SER A 702 25.38 31.90 -49.15
CA SER A 702 26.05 30.76 -48.49
C SER A 702 25.11 29.66 -47.97
N HIS A 703 23.84 29.66 -48.35
CA HIS A 703 22.86 28.70 -47.87
C HIS A 703 23.08 27.32 -48.48
N SER A 704 23.39 26.34 -47.63
CA SER A 704 23.69 24.95 -48.02
C SER A 704 22.51 24.19 -48.68
N ALA A 705 21.29 24.69 -48.61
CA ALA A 705 20.12 24.08 -49.27
C ALA A 705 20.12 24.24 -50.81
N GLU A 706 20.94 25.14 -51.36
CA GLU A 706 21.00 25.42 -52.81
C GLU A 706 22.19 24.80 -53.54
N LEU A 707 23.14 24.15 -52.83
CA LEU A 707 24.33 23.53 -53.44
C LEU A 707 24.01 22.41 -54.44
N ARG A 708 22.80 21.85 -54.42
CA ARG A 708 22.37 20.82 -55.38
C ARG A 708 22.14 21.40 -56.78
N ASN A 709 21.68 22.65 -56.88
CA ASN A 709 21.38 23.29 -58.17
C ASN A 709 22.62 23.77 -58.94
N ASP A 710 23.73 24.06 -58.25
CA ASP A 710 24.98 24.46 -58.92
C ASP A 710 25.80 23.24 -59.38
N LEU A 711 25.70 22.11 -58.67
CA LEU A 711 26.27 20.82 -59.08
C LEU A 711 25.53 20.22 -60.29
N ASP A 712 24.19 20.34 -60.34
CA ASP A 712 23.41 19.94 -61.53
C ASP A 712 23.75 20.81 -62.75
N LYS A 713 24.00 22.11 -62.57
CA LYS A 713 24.49 23.01 -63.63
C LYS A 713 25.91 22.71 -64.11
N MET A 714 26.80 22.20 -63.24
CA MET A 714 28.15 21.77 -63.63
C MET A 714 28.18 20.36 -64.24
N ASN A 715 27.24 19.50 -63.88
CA ASN A 715 27.07 18.17 -64.48
C ASN A 715 26.51 18.21 -65.91
N GLU A 716 25.78 19.26 -66.31
CA GLU A 716 25.40 19.47 -67.73
C GLU A 716 26.60 19.79 -68.64
N VAL A 717 27.78 20.14 -68.08
CA VAL A 717 28.96 20.55 -68.85
C VAL A 717 29.97 19.41 -69.06
N LYS A 718 29.85 18.26 -68.38
CA LYS A 718 30.70 17.08 -68.61
C LYS A 718 30.03 16.11 -69.60
N LYS A 719 30.68 15.93 -70.76
CA LYS A 719 30.28 15.15 -71.96
C LYS A 719 29.44 13.89 -71.69
N ASP A 720 28.45 13.64 -72.56
CA ASP A 720 27.76 12.36 -72.75
C ASP A 720 28.73 11.17 -72.63
N GLY A 721 28.56 10.35 -71.58
CA GLY A 721 29.30 9.11 -71.37
C GLY A 721 30.50 9.17 -70.39
N TYR A 722 30.70 10.25 -69.63
CA TYR A 722 31.70 10.26 -68.54
C TYR A 722 31.24 9.42 -67.35
N CYS A 723 32.04 8.40 -67.00
CA CYS A 723 31.87 7.55 -65.83
C CYS A 723 33.18 7.55 -65.03
N GLY A 724 33.22 8.33 -63.95
CA GLY A 724 34.42 8.44 -63.12
C GLY A 724 34.64 7.19 -62.25
N SER A 725 35.91 6.83 -62.04
CA SER A 725 36.28 5.72 -61.15
C SER A 725 36.00 6.07 -59.70
N CYS A 726 35.43 5.12 -58.95
CA CYS A 726 35.27 5.23 -57.50
C CYS A 726 36.53 4.81 -56.72
N TYR A 727 37.67 4.59 -57.39
CA TYR A 727 38.99 4.27 -56.81
C TYR A 727 38.95 3.11 -55.78
N GLY A 728 38.14 2.09 -56.05
CA GLY A 728 37.97 0.94 -55.15
C GLY A 728 37.02 1.17 -53.98
N GLY A 729 36.34 2.32 -53.89
CA GLY A 729 35.20 2.54 -52.99
C GLY A 729 33.99 1.66 -53.34
N LEU A 730 32.93 1.73 -52.52
CA LEU A 730 31.68 1.00 -52.79
C LEU A 730 30.84 1.83 -53.76
N GLU A 731 30.68 1.34 -54.99
CA GLU A 731 30.02 2.08 -56.09
C GLU A 731 28.54 2.37 -55.77
N PRO A 732 28.01 3.56 -56.13
CA PRO A 732 26.59 3.89 -55.98
C PRO A 732 25.73 3.12 -56.99
N GLU A 733 24.40 3.19 -56.88
CA GLU A 733 23.45 2.45 -57.75
C GLU A 733 23.63 2.73 -59.26
N GLY A 734 24.23 3.88 -59.62
CA GLY A 734 24.60 4.25 -60.99
C GLY A 734 25.98 3.78 -61.47
N GLY A 735 26.75 3.05 -60.65
CA GLY A 735 28.04 2.43 -61.00
C GLY A 735 29.23 3.38 -61.23
N CYS A 736 28.99 4.70 -61.30
CA CYS A 736 30.01 5.71 -61.62
C CYS A 736 30.10 6.75 -60.50
N CYS A 737 31.31 7.17 -60.14
CA CYS A 737 31.56 8.30 -59.23
C CYS A 737 31.99 9.51 -60.05
N ASN A 738 31.04 10.39 -60.36
CA ASN A 738 31.27 11.49 -61.30
C ASN A 738 31.74 12.77 -60.62
N THR A 739 31.37 12.96 -59.35
CA THR A 739 31.80 14.10 -58.54
C THR A 739 32.81 13.69 -57.47
N CYS A 740 33.55 14.66 -56.93
CA CYS A 740 34.42 14.42 -55.78
C CYS A 740 33.64 13.87 -54.58
N GLU A 741 32.40 14.35 -54.41
CA GLU A 741 31.49 13.91 -53.36
C GLU A 741 31.05 12.44 -53.54
N ASP A 742 30.84 11.98 -54.77
CA ASP A 742 30.51 10.57 -55.04
C ASP A 742 31.67 9.64 -54.65
N VAL A 743 32.91 10.01 -55.00
CA VAL A 743 34.11 9.23 -54.62
C VAL A 743 34.28 9.21 -53.09
N ARG A 744 34.06 10.36 -52.44
CA ARG A 744 34.10 10.49 -50.99
C ARG A 744 33.05 9.60 -50.30
N MET A 745 31.81 9.61 -50.79
CA MET A 745 30.73 8.77 -50.29
C MET A 745 30.99 7.28 -50.52
N ALA A 746 31.56 6.92 -51.67
CA ALA A 746 31.97 5.54 -51.97
C ALA A 746 33.05 5.03 -50.99
N TYR A 747 34.02 5.87 -50.63
CA TYR A 747 35.05 5.55 -49.63
C TYR A 747 34.43 5.40 -48.23
N VAL A 748 33.56 6.34 -47.83
CA VAL A 748 32.88 6.31 -46.52
C VAL A 748 31.99 5.07 -46.37
N ASN A 749 31.25 4.70 -47.41
CA ASN A 749 30.40 3.51 -47.42
C ASN A 749 31.21 2.22 -47.29
N ARG A 750 32.45 2.21 -47.81
CA ARG A 750 33.41 1.11 -47.66
C ARG A 750 34.18 1.15 -46.33
N GLY A 751 34.02 2.22 -45.54
CA GLY A 751 34.73 2.43 -44.27
C GLY A 751 36.18 2.90 -44.42
N TRP A 752 36.54 3.46 -45.58
CA TRP A 752 37.87 4.01 -45.86
C TRP A 752 37.93 5.50 -45.52
N SER A 753 39.12 5.96 -45.11
CA SER A 753 39.38 7.39 -44.88
C SER A 753 39.67 8.11 -46.19
N PHE A 754 39.18 9.34 -46.31
CA PHE A 754 39.39 10.20 -47.46
C PHE A 754 40.55 11.16 -47.20
N SER A 755 41.78 10.68 -47.33
CA SER A 755 42.98 11.37 -46.82
C SER A 755 43.77 12.17 -47.86
N ASN A 756 43.62 11.87 -49.16
CA ASN A 756 44.36 12.54 -50.23
C ASN A 756 43.44 12.94 -51.40
N PRO A 757 42.69 14.06 -51.27
CA PRO A 757 41.80 14.54 -52.32
C PRO A 757 42.54 14.94 -53.59
N ASP A 758 43.81 15.37 -53.49
CA ASP A 758 44.63 15.83 -54.62
C ASP A 758 45.03 14.70 -55.58
N ALA A 759 44.91 13.44 -55.13
CA ALA A 759 45.15 12.24 -55.95
C ALA A 759 43.90 11.79 -56.74
N ILE A 760 42.75 12.42 -56.52
CA ILE A 760 41.46 12.06 -57.12
C ILE A 760 41.12 13.12 -58.18
N GLU A 761 40.94 12.67 -59.43
CA GLU A 761 40.72 13.54 -60.59
C GLU A 761 39.52 14.45 -60.40
N GLN A 762 38.39 13.88 -59.95
CA GLN A 762 37.14 14.60 -59.71
C GLN A 762 37.33 15.74 -58.69
N CYS A 763 38.14 15.53 -57.65
CA CYS A 763 38.38 16.51 -56.59
C CYS A 763 39.33 17.63 -56.99
N LYS A 764 40.34 17.29 -57.79
CA LYS A 764 41.29 18.26 -58.34
C LYS A 764 40.62 19.18 -59.35
N ASP A 765 39.77 18.64 -60.20
CA ASP A 765 39.03 19.40 -61.21
C ASP A 765 37.95 20.32 -60.59
N GLU A 766 37.35 19.89 -59.48
CA GLU A 766 36.34 20.67 -58.75
C GLU A 766 36.94 21.74 -57.83
N GLY A 767 38.27 21.79 -57.69
CA GLY A 767 38.96 22.70 -56.77
C GLY A 767 38.60 22.43 -55.31
N TRP A 768 38.32 21.17 -54.97
CA TRP A 768 37.77 20.77 -53.67
C TRP A 768 38.71 21.12 -52.50
N ALA A 769 40.02 20.87 -52.66
CA ALA A 769 41.03 21.17 -51.65
C ALA A 769 41.19 22.69 -51.40
N ASP A 770 41.10 23.51 -52.44
CA ASP A 770 41.20 24.97 -52.34
C ASP A 770 39.96 25.57 -51.67
N LYS A 771 38.76 25.09 -52.02
CA LYS A 771 37.49 25.46 -51.37
C LYS A 771 37.46 25.15 -49.87
N LEU A 772 38.09 24.05 -49.46
CA LEU A 772 38.20 23.65 -48.05
C LEU A 772 39.17 24.53 -47.26
N ARG A 773 40.25 24.99 -47.89
CA ARG A 773 41.22 25.93 -47.30
C ARG A 773 40.62 27.32 -47.14
N GLU A 774 39.85 27.79 -48.12
CA GLU A 774 39.12 29.06 -48.02
C GLU A 774 38.10 29.06 -46.88
N GLN A 775 37.49 27.90 -46.59
CA GLN A 775 36.51 27.73 -45.52
C GLN A 775 37.13 27.39 -44.16
N ALA A 776 38.46 27.30 -44.05
CA ALA A 776 39.12 26.86 -42.82
C ALA A 776 38.99 27.88 -41.66
N ASP A 777 38.94 29.17 -41.96
CA ASP A 777 38.78 30.21 -40.92
C ASP A 777 37.32 30.64 -40.71
N GLU A 778 36.36 29.92 -41.29
CA GLU A 778 34.93 30.27 -41.22
C GLU A 778 34.22 29.64 -40.01
N GLY A 779 33.13 30.29 -39.60
CA GLY A 779 32.16 29.77 -38.65
C GLY A 779 30.88 29.24 -39.32
N CYS A 780 30.02 28.63 -38.52
CA CYS A 780 28.74 28.11 -39.00
C CYS A 780 27.60 28.46 -38.04
N ASN A 781 26.51 29.00 -38.57
CA ASN A 781 25.23 29.08 -37.87
C ASN A 781 24.32 27.95 -38.33
N ILE A 782 23.80 27.16 -37.39
CA ILE A 782 22.80 26.13 -37.64
C ILE A 782 21.47 26.60 -37.06
N SER A 783 20.48 26.79 -37.94
CA SER A 783 19.13 27.18 -37.54
C SER A 783 18.07 26.32 -38.24
N GLY A 784 17.01 25.95 -37.53
CA GLY A 784 15.89 25.21 -38.12
C GLY A 784 15.16 24.32 -37.14
N ARG A 785 14.29 23.47 -37.68
CA ARG A 785 13.36 22.62 -36.93
C ARG A 785 13.59 21.16 -37.24
N ILE A 786 13.79 20.35 -36.21
CA ILE A 786 13.98 18.90 -36.33
C ILE A 786 12.83 18.17 -35.66
N ARG A 787 12.33 17.12 -36.29
CA ARG A 787 11.22 16.32 -35.76
C ARG A 787 11.77 15.05 -35.12
N VAL A 788 11.66 14.93 -33.80
CA VAL A 788 12.19 13.83 -32.99
C VAL A 788 11.07 13.00 -32.39
N ASN A 789 11.31 11.73 -32.06
CA ASN A 789 10.34 10.92 -31.34
C ASN A 789 10.19 11.42 -29.89
N LYS A 790 8.96 11.39 -29.34
CA LYS A 790 8.68 11.74 -27.92
C LYS A 790 9.12 10.63 -26.97
N VAL A 791 10.41 10.33 -27.00
CA VAL A 791 11.11 9.35 -26.16
C VAL A 791 12.44 9.95 -25.73
N ILE A 792 13.17 9.25 -24.88
CA ILE A 792 14.52 9.66 -24.48
C ILE A 792 15.41 9.65 -25.73
N GLY A 793 16.16 10.73 -25.96
CA GLY A 793 17.01 10.88 -27.13
C GLY A 793 18.15 11.88 -26.92
N ASN A 794 19.01 11.98 -27.92
CA ASN A 794 20.17 12.85 -27.90
C ASN A 794 20.42 13.46 -29.29
N ILE A 795 20.67 14.76 -29.32
CA ILE A 795 21.01 15.54 -30.52
C ILE A 795 22.51 15.87 -30.47
N HIS A 796 23.26 15.42 -31.47
CA HIS A 796 24.71 15.55 -31.57
C HIS A 796 25.05 16.59 -32.63
N LEU A 797 25.81 17.62 -32.24
CA LEU A 797 26.45 18.57 -33.12
C LEU A 797 27.96 18.32 -33.05
N SER A 798 28.47 17.54 -34.00
CA SER A 798 29.84 17.00 -33.98
C SER A 798 30.44 16.86 -35.39
N PRO A 799 31.76 16.60 -35.53
CA PRO A 799 32.35 16.27 -36.83
C PRO A 799 31.66 15.09 -37.51
N GLY A 800 31.32 15.19 -38.80
CA GLY A 800 30.61 14.13 -39.53
C GLY A 800 31.36 12.78 -39.64
N ARG A 801 30.63 11.72 -40.06
CA ARG A 801 31.09 10.30 -40.10
C ARG A 801 32.47 10.09 -40.74
N SER A 802 32.80 10.84 -41.78
CA SER A 802 34.10 10.79 -42.48
C SER A 802 35.30 11.18 -41.61
N PHE A 803 35.03 11.85 -40.48
CA PHE A 803 36.01 12.35 -39.54
C PHE A 803 36.00 11.59 -38.20
N GLN A 804 35.04 10.68 -37.99
CA GLN A 804 34.85 9.91 -36.74
C GLN A 804 35.46 8.50 -36.78
N THR A 805 35.78 7.95 -37.97
CA THR A 805 36.13 6.52 -38.13
C THR A 805 37.49 6.13 -37.52
N ASN A 806 38.36 7.11 -37.24
CA ASN A 806 39.60 6.92 -36.50
C ASN A 806 39.55 7.71 -35.19
N SER A 807 39.24 7.04 -34.08
CA SER A 807 39.04 7.61 -32.73
C SER A 807 40.30 8.22 -32.09
N ARG A 808 41.36 8.48 -32.86
CA ARG A 808 42.59 9.12 -32.42
C ARG A 808 42.97 10.15 -33.48
N ASN A 809 42.72 11.42 -33.17
CA ASN A 809 43.07 12.62 -33.93
C ASN A 809 42.22 12.94 -35.18
N LEU A 810 41.14 13.70 -34.94
CA LEU A 810 40.41 14.48 -35.95
C LEU A 810 41.37 15.29 -36.86
N TYR A 811 42.47 15.78 -36.29
CA TYR A 811 43.53 16.56 -36.94
C TYR A 811 44.47 15.76 -37.85
N GLU A 812 44.39 14.43 -37.87
CA GLU A 812 45.24 13.58 -38.72
C GLU A 812 44.56 13.21 -40.06
N LEU A 813 43.23 13.33 -40.12
CA LEU A 813 42.44 13.02 -41.30
C LEU A 813 42.41 14.15 -42.34
N VAL A 814 42.86 15.35 -41.95
CA VAL A 814 42.76 16.56 -42.77
C VAL A 814 44.10 17.30 -42.76
N PRO A 815 44.94 17.16 -43.80
CA PRO A 815 46.32 17.67 -43.81
C PRO A 815 46.46 19.16 -43.49
N TYR A 816 45.48 20.00 -43.85
CA TYR A 816 45.49 21.44 -43.60
C TYR A 816 45.12 21.83 -42.16
N LEU A 817 44.46 20.95 -41.39
CA LEU A 817 44.21 21.16 -39.96
C LEU A 817 45.46 20.92 -39.08
N ARG A 818 46.55 20.39 -39.66
CA ARG A 818 47.82 20.13 -38.94
C ARG A 818 48.71 21.37 -38.84
N ASP A 819 48.68 22.23 -39.85
CA ASP A 819 49.64 23.33 -40.02
C ASP A 819 49.10 24.70 -39.58
N ASP A 820 47.80 24.80 -39.26
CA ASP A 820 47.20 26.06 -38.80
C ASP A 820 47.42 26.30 -37.30
N GLY A 821 47.97 27.48 -36.99
CA GLY A 821 48.03 28.01 -35.63
C GLY A 821 46.65 28.29 -34.99
N ASN A 822 45.56 28.15 -35.74
CA ASN A 822 44.17 28.28 -35.28
C ASN A 822 43.56 26.90 -34.99
N ARG A 823 43.48 26.53 -33.70
CA ARG A 823 42.77 25.32 -33.28
C ARG A 823 41.27 25.55 -33.37
N HIS A 824 40.59 24.83 -34.27
CA HIS A 824 39.13 24.71 -34.21
C HIS A 824 38.68 24.26 -32.84
N ASP A 825 37.65 24.90 -32.30
CA ASP A 825 36.96 24.43 -31.11
C ASP A 825 35.46 24.60 -31.22
N PHE A 826 34.75 23.83 -30.40
CA PHE A 826 33.30 23.77 -30.37
C PHE A 826 32.67 24.84 -29.47
N SER A 827 33.35 25.99 -29.32
CA SER A 827 32.74 27.16 -28.68
C SER A 827 31.49 27.56 -29.47
N HIS A 828 30.39 27.82 -28.76
CA HIS A 828 29.11 28.07 -29.41
C HIS A 828 28.23 29.03 -28.63
N THR A 829 27.32 29.67 -29.34
CA THR A 829 26.26 30.53 -28.78
C THR A 829 24.90 29.95 -29.17
N ILE A 830 24.09 29.65 -28.17
CA ILE A 830 22.71 29.19 -28.36
C ILE A 830 21.83 30.44 -28.36
N HIS A 831 21.36 30.85 -29.53
CA HIS A 831 20.47 32.00 -29.67
C HIS A 831 19.04 31.65 -29.28
N HIS A 832 18.59 30.46 -29.70
CA HIS A 832 17.26 29.96 -29.38
C HIS A 832 17.26 28.43 -29.29
N PHE A 833 16.58 27.87 -28.29
CA PHE A 833 16.34 26.43 -28.19
C PHE A 833 15.00 26.15 -27.53
N ALA A 834 14.06 25.52 -28.25
CA ALA A 834 12.73 25.24 -27.75
C ALA A 834 12.18 23.88 -28.23
N PHE A 835 11.37 23.25 -27.37
CA PHE A 835 10.54 22.12 -27.74
C PHE A 835 9.14 22.62 -28.07
N GLU A 836 8.74 22.48 -29.33
CA GLU A 836 7.46 22.90 -29.87
C GLU A 836 6.52 21.69 -30.04
N GLY A 837 5.23 21.93 -29.81
CA GLY A 837 4.19 20.92 -30.05
C GLY A 837 3.80 20.86 -31.54
N ASP A 838 3.28 19.73 -32.01
CA ASP A 838 2.76 19.61 -33.40
C ASP A 838 1.61 20.59 -33.70
N ASP A 839 0.93 21.11 -32.67
CA ASP A 839 -0.14 22.12 -32.78
C ASP A 839 0.37 23.57 -32.97
N GLU A 840 1.67 23.84 -32.75
CA GLU A 840 2.25 25.20 -32.80
C GLU A 840 2.63 25.64 -34.24
N TYR A 841 2.33 24.83 -35.26
CA TYR A 841 2.36 25.25 -36.67
C TYR A 841 1.24 26.23 -37.03
N ASP A 842 0.15 26.25 -36.24
CA ASP A 842 -0.94 27.23 -36.39
C ASP A 842 -0.55 28.54 -35.70
N TYR A 843 -0.40 29.60 -36.49
CA TYR A 843 -0.02 30.94 -36.04
C TYR A 843 -0.86 31.42 -34.84
N TRP A 844 -2.17 31.19 -34.88
CA TRP A 844 -3.09 31.66 -33.84
C TRP A 844 -2.93 30.89 -32.52
N LYS A 845 -2.65 29.58 -32.59
CA LYS A 845 -2.40 28.76 -31.40
C LYS A 845 -1.04 29.06 -30.79
N ALA A 846 -0.01 29.30 -31.61
CA ALA A 846 1.33 29.68 -31.16
C ALA A 846 1.34 31.05 -30.45
N GLU A 847 0.53 32.01 -30.91
CA GLU A 847 0.36 33.30 -30.22
C GLU A 847 -0.40 33.14 -28.89
N ALA A 848 -1.47 32.34 -28.86
CA ALA A 848 -2.20 32.03 -27.63
C ALA A 848 -1.33 31.32 -26.58
N GLY A 849 -0.50 30.35 -26.99
CA GLY A 849 0.44 29.66 -26.12
C GLY A 849 1.47 30.60 -25.48
N ARG A 850 1.97 31.59 -26.25
CA ARG A 850 2.90 32.60 -25.75
C ARG A 850 2.25 33.58 -24.77
N ASP A 851 1.03 34.05 -25.04
CA ASP A 851 0.31 34.93 -24.11
C ASP A 851 0.03 34.21 -22.77
N MET A 852 -0.37 32.93 -22.82
CA MET A 852 -0.64 32.14 -21.63
C MET A 852 0.61 31.87 -20.79
N LYS A 853 1.75 31.55 -21.43
CA LYS A 853 3.05 31.43 -20.73
C LYS A 853 3.42 32.73 -20.01
N LYS A 854 3.19 33.89 -20.66
CA LYS A 854 3.46 35.21 -20.08
C LYS A 854 2.56 35.54 -18.88
N ARG A 855 1.27 35.19 -18.92
CA ARG A 855 0.32 35.37 -17.80
C ARG A 855 0.71 34.57 -16.56
N LEU A 856 1.35 33.43 -16.73
CA LEU A 856 1.80 32.54 -15.66
C LEU A 856 3.21 32.86 -15.15
N GLY A 857 3.87 33.89 -15.69
CA GLY A 857 5.23 34.25 -15.30
C GLY A 857 6.30 33.21 -15.70
N LEU A 858 5.98 32.32 -16.64
CA LEU A 858 6.93 31.35 -17.20
C LEU A 858 7.88 32.12 -18.15
N GLY A 859 9.15 32.27 -17.75
CA GLY A 859 10.16 33.09 -18.42
C GLY A 859 10.65 32.56 -19.79
N PRO A 860 11.74 33.15 -20.35
CA PRO A 860 12.36 32.66 -21.59
C PRO A 860 12.94 31.24 -21.43
N ASN A 861 13.19 30.54 -22.54
CA ASN A 861 13.68 29.15 -22.44
C ASN A 861 15.06 29.11 -21.77
N PRO A 862 15.39 28.09 -20.96
CA PRO A 862 16.60 28.10 -20.14
C PRO A 862 17.94 28.16 -20.89
N LEU A 863 17.98 27.79 -22.18
CA LEU A 863 19.21 27.86 -23.00
C LEU A 863 19.27 29.07 -23.93
N ASP A 864 18.22 29.89 -23.98
CA ASP A 864 18.20 31.08 -24.85
C ASP A 864 19.27 32.08 -24.39
N GLY A 865 20.22 32.40 -25.27
CA GLY A 865 21.34 33.30 -25.00
C GLY A 865 22.55 32.66 -24.30
N ALA A 866 22.59 31.34 -24.14
CA ALA A 866 23.72 30.65 -23.51
C ALA A 866 24.98 30.71 -24.40
N VAL A 867 26.12 31.10 -23.82
CA VAL A 867 27.42 31.20 -24.53
C VAL A 867 28.43 30.29 -23.84
N GLN A 868 29.04 29.37 -24.59
CA GLN A 868 30.13 28.53 -24.12
C GLN A 868 31.40 28.76 -24.91
N ARG A 869 32.52 28.91 -24.19
CA ARG A 869 33.83 29.23 -24.78
C ARG A 869 34.89 28.27 -24.25
N THR A 870 35.70 27.77 -25.16
CA THR A 870 36.89 26.98 -24.85
C THR A 870 38.02 27.38 -25.80
N SER A 871 39.26 27.11 -25.41
CA SER A 871 40.44 27.21 -26.28
C SER A 871 41.00 25.83 -26.64
N LYS A 872 40.31 24.76 -26.18
CA LYS A 872 40.71 23.38 -26.38
C LYS A 872 39.88 22.75 -27.50
N ALA A 873 40.61 22.15 -28.43
CA ALA A 873 40.10 21.40 -29.57
C ALA A 873 39.28 20.16 -29.21
N GLN A 874 39.75 19.41 -28.21
CA GLN A 874 39.21 18.13 -27.77
C GLN A 874 38.31 18.35 -26.56
N TYR A 875 37.23 19.11 -26.76
CA TYR A 875 36.30 19.51 -25.70
C TYR A 875 34.87 19.11 -26.06
N MET A 876 34.14 18.60 -25.06
CA MET A 876 32.78 18.09 -25.20
C MET A 876 31.84 18.87 -24.28
N PHE A 877 30.82 19.48 -24.87
CA PHE A 877 29.75 20.16 -24.14
C PHE A 877 28.52 19.25 -24.10
N GLN A 878 28.02 18.94 -22.90
CA GLN A 878 26.85 18.08 -22.73
C GLN A 878 25.76 18.85 -21.98
N TYR A 879 24.61 19.00 -22.62
CA TYR A 879 23.38 19.52 -22.02
C TYR A 879 22.45 18.35 -21.74
N PHE A 880 21.90 18.30 -20.53
CA PHE A 880 20.87 17.37 -20.12
C PHE A 880 19.58 18.15 -19.92
N LEU A 881 18.60 17.88 -20.79
CA LEU A 881 17.33 18.56 -20.91
C LEU A 881 16.23 17.64 -20.38
N LYS A 882 15.49 18.08 -19.38
CA LYS A 882 14.30 17.35 -18.91
C LYS A 882 13.06 18.07 -19.42
N VAL A 883 12.32 17.43 -20.32
CA VAL A 883 11.18 18.02 -21.04
C VAL A 883 9.88 17.60 -20.37
N VAL A 884 8.99 18.56 -20.11
CA VAL A 884 7.68 18.38 -19.48
C VAL A 884 6.59 18.89 -20.42
N SER A 885 5.59 18.05 -20.69
CA SER A 885 4.43 18.44 -21.48
C SER A 885 3.54 19.40 -20.69
N THR A 886 3.10 20.48 -21.33
CA THR A 886 2.21 21.49 -20.74
C THR A 886 1.00 21.70 -21.64
N GLN A 887 -0.20 21.65 -21.07
CA GLN A 887 -1.45 21.87 -21.79
C GLN A 887 -2.22 23.02 -21.16
N PHE A 888 -2.66 23.97 -21.99
CA PHE A 888 -3.53 25.06 -21.60
C PHE A 888 -4.95 24.80 -22.08
N ARG A 889 -5.92 24.88 -21.16
CA ARG A 889 -7.36 24.76 -21.46
C ARG A 889 -8.05 26.06 -21.13
N THR A 890 -8.62 26.68 -22.16
CA THR A 890 -9.40 27.92 -22.01
C THR A 890 -10.86 27.61 -21.65
N LEU A 891 -11.58 28.59 -21.11
CA LEU A 891 -13.03 28.47 -20.82
C LEU A 891 -13.87 28.16 -22.07
N ASP A 892 -13.39 28.55 -23.26
CA ASP A 892 -14.04 28.31 -24.54
C ASP A 892 -13.81 26.88 -25.07
N GLY A 893 -13.14 26.03 -24.30
CA GLY A 893 -12.84 24.64 -24.67
C GLY A 893 -11.67 24.49 -25.64
N LYS A 894 -10.95 25.57 -25.97
CA LYS A 894 -9.73 25.48 -26.80
C LYS A 894 -8.57 24.92 -25.97
N VAL A 895 -7.86 23.97 -26.56
CA VAL A 895 -6.71 23.29 -25.97
C VAL A 895 -5.45 23.67 -26.75
N VAL A 896 -4.41 24.12 -26.04
CA VAL A 896 -3.11 24.45 -26.61
C VAL A 896 -2.04 23.59 -25.92
N ASN A 897 -1.33 22.78 -26.69
CA ASN A 897 -0.26 21.92 -26.20
C ASN A 897 1.09 22.60 -26.43
N THR A 898 1.93 22.63 -25.40
CA THR A 898 3.28 23.23 -25.43
C THR A 898 4.22 22.36 -24.61
N HIS A 899 5.53 22.58 -24.75
CA HIS A 899 6.51 21.93 -23.88
C HIS A 899 7.30 22.98 -23.09
N GLN A 900 7.76 22.54 -21.91
CA GLN A 900 8.72 23.25 -21.08
C GLN A 900 9.90 22.30 -20.86
N TYR A 901 11.08 22.85 -20.62
CA TYR A 901 12.21 22.02 -20.26
C TYR A 901 13.09 22.70 -19.24
N SER A 902 13.89 21.90 -18.56
CA SER A 902 14.95 22.36 -17.66
C SER A 902 16.29 21.84 -18.13
N THR A 903 17.36 22.62 -17.93
CA THR A 903 18.70 22.29 -18.42
C THR A 903 19.70 22.15 -17.27
N THR A 904 20.56 21.13 -17.36
CA THR A 904 21.85 21.08 -16.66
C THR A 904 22.95 20.89 -17.69
N HIS A 905 24.11 21.51 -17.49
CA HIS A 905 25.23 21.38 -18.43
C HIS A 905 26.44 20.77 -17.73
N PHE A 906 27.22 20.01 -18.50
CA PHE A 906 28.45 19.37 -18.09
C PHE A 906 29.48 19.54 -19.19
N GLU A 907 30.73 19.76 -18.78
CA GLU A 907 31.83 19.99 -19.71
C GLU A 907 32.89 18.92 -19.50
N ARG A 908 33.41 18.39 -20.61
CA ARG A 908 34.43 17.34 -20.57
C ARG A 908 35.61 17.67 -21.46
N ASP A 909 36.78 17.72 -20.85
CA ASP A 909 38.05 17.77 -21.57
C ASP A 909 38.50 16.34 -21.92
N LEU A 910 38.76 16.11 -23.19
CA LEU A 910 39.18 14.80 -23.72
C LEU A 910 40.71 14.68 -23.82
N THR A 911 41.47 15.68 -23.33
CA THR A 911 42.94 15.62 -23.18
C THR A 911 43.38 14.97 -21.85
N GLU A 912 44.57 14.38 -21.78
CA GLU A 912 45.10 13.78 -20.54
C GLU A 912 45.44 14.87 -19.50
N GLY A 913 44.84 14.81 -18.30
CA GLY A 913 45.04 15.79 -17.21
C GLY A 913 44.35 15.43 -15.89
N ASN A 914 44.68 16.14 -14.80
CA ASN A 914 44.07 15.97 -13.46
C ASN A 914 42.79 16.80 -13.32
N GLN A 915 41.78 16.26 -12.62
CA GLN A 915 40.50 16.91 -12.32
C GLN A 915 40.67 18.28 -11.64
N GLY A 916 39.88 19.27 -12.07
CA GLY A 916 39.83 20.60 -11.46
C GLY A 916 38.49 21.29 -11.72
N ASP A 917 38.07 22.16 -10.80
CA ASP A 917 36.86 22.97 -10.91
C ASP A 917 37.18 24.36 -11.49
N THR A 918 36.31 24.87 -12.37
CA THR A 918 36.38 26.27 -12.84
C THR A 918 35.72 27.23 -11.84
N PRO A 919 36.03 28.55 -11.86
CA PRO A 919 35.47 29.53 -10.93
C PRO A 919 33.93 29.69 -10.99
N GLY A 920 33.25 29.04 -11.93
CA GLY A 920 31.79 29.01 -12.09
C GLY A 920 31.10 27.80 -11.45
N GLY A 921 31.80 26.92 -10.74
CA GLY A 921 31.22 25.75 -10.06
C GLY A 921 30.91 24.57 -10.98
N ILE A 922 31.56 24.47 -12.14
CA ILE A 922 31.39 23.38 -13.12
C ILE A 922 32.45 22.31 -12.88
N HIS A 923 32.01 21.07 -12.68
CA HIS A 923 32.88 19.92 -12.45
C HIS A 923 33.42 19.37 -13.78
N VAL A 924 34.74 19.43 -14.00
CA VAL A 924 35.37 18.93 -15.24
C VAL A 924 36.02 17.57 -14.99
N GLN A 925 35.43 16.50 -15.55
CA GLN A 925 35.98 15.15 -15.47
C GLN A 925 36.86 14.86 -16.70
N HIS A 926 38.08 14.37 -16.51
CA HIS A 926 38.97 14.01 -17.62
C HIS A 926 38.71 12.55 -18.04
N GLY A 927 38.66 12.26 -19.34
CA GLY A 927 38.47 10.89 -19.83
C GLY A 927 38.81 10.74 -21.32
N VAL A 928 39.57 9.70 -21.68
CA VAL A 928 40.22 9.50 -22.99
C VAL A 928 39.25 9.01 -24.10
N THR A 929 37.98 8.73 -23.77
CA THR A 929 36.98 8.17 -24.69
C THR A 929 35.82 9.15 -24.94
N GLY A 930 35.74 9.73 -26.14
CA GLY A 930 34.66 10.64 -26.56
C GLY A 930 34.94 11.34 -27.89
N VAL A 931 33.90 11.96 -28.48
CA VAL A 931 34.02 12.81 -29.69
C VAL A 931 33.78 14.26 -29.27
N PRO A 932 34.62 15.23 -29.69
CA PRO A 932 34.39 16.64 -29.39
C PRO A 932 33.15 17.17 -30.12
N GLY A 933 32.39 18.04 -29.47
CA GLY A 933 31.11 18.53 -29.98
C GLY A 933 30.17 19.05 -28.90
N ALA A 934 28.98 19.47 -29.32
CA ALA A 934 27.88 19.86 -28.45
C ALA A 934 26.77 18.81 -28.50
N PHE A 935 26.37 18.30 -27.33
CA PHE A 935 25.43 17.18 -27.19
C PHE A 935 24.24 17.61 -26.33
N PHE A 936 23.02 17.47 -26.87
CA PHE A 936 21.77 17.79 -26.17
C PHE A 936 21.01 16.50 -25.89
N ASN A 937 21.22 15.95 -24.70
CA ASN A 937 20.50 14.79 -24.19
C ASN A 937 19.15 15.25 -23.67
N PHE A 938 18.04 14.76 -24.20
CA PHE A 938 16.71 15.10 -23.72
C PHE A 938 15.94 13.88 -23.19
N GLU A 939 15.30 14.05 -22.04
CA GLU A 939 14.47 13.04 -21.38
C GLU A 939 13.03 13.57 -21.27
N ILE A 940 12.06 12.80 -21.77
CA ILE A 940 10.64 13.16 -21.68
C ILE A 940 10.07 12.72 -20.34
N SER A 941 9.54 13.67 -19.57
CA SER A 941 8.85 13.40 -18.30
C SER A 941 7.51 12.71 -18.56
N PRO A 942 7.12 11.69 -17.78
CA PRO A 942 5.81 11.03 -17.89
C PRO A 942 4.64 11.90 -17.38
N ILE A 943 4.87 13.20 -17.23
CA ILE A 943 4.01 14.16 -16.56
C ILE A 943 3.50 15.20 -17.57
N LEU A 944 2.20 15.43 -17.53
CA LEU A 944 1.48 16.47 -18.25
C LEU A 944 0.95 17.50 -17.24
N VAL A 945 1.46 18.73 -17.31
CA VAL A 945 0.95 19.85 -16.53
C VAL A 945 -0.22 20.46 -17.29
N VAL A 946 -1.42 20.43 -16.72
CA VAL A 946 -2.62 20.99 -17.33
C VAL A 946 -3.03 22.23 -16.55
N HIS A 947 -2.90 23.39 -17.19
CA HIS A 947 -3.45 24.66 -16.71
C HIS A 947 -4.85 24.83 -17.30
N SER A 948 -5.87 24.79 -16.47
CA SER A 948 -7.25 24.98 -16.88
C SER A 948 -7.79 26.30 -16.34
N ASP A 949 -8.30 27.14 -17.22
CA ASP A 949 -9.18 28.22 -16.79
C ASP A 949 -10.45 27.59 -16.24
N THR A 950 -10.78 27.92 -15.00
CA THR A 950 -11.97 27.47 -14.31
C THR A 950 -12.78 28.68 -13.86
N ARG A 951 -14.09 28.49 -13.87
CA ARG A 951 -15.05 29.43 -13.31
C ARG A 951 -16.04 28.65 -12.46
N GLN A 952 -16.42 29.22 -11.33
CA GLN A 952 -17.45 28.61 -10.50
C GLN A 952 -18.74 28.42 -11.31
N SER A 953 -19.39 27.27 -11.11
CA SER A 953 -20.66 26.98 -11.78
C SER A 953 -21.77 27.88 -11.21
N PHE A 954 -22.78 28.16 -12.02
CA PHE A 954 -23.95 28.90 -11.55
C PHE A 954 -24.68 28.16 -10.41
N ALA A 955 -24.65 26.81 -10.43
CA ALA A 955 -25.19 25.99 -9.35
C ALA A 955 -24.40 26.19 -8.04
N HIS A 956 -23.07 26.25 -8.10
CA HIS A 956 -22.22 26.52 -6.94
C HIS A 956 -22.54 27.89 -6.31
N PHE A 957 -22.71 28.91 -7.15
CA PHE A 957 -23.14 30.24 -6.71
C PHE A 957 -24.50 30.20 -5.99
N ILE A 958 -25.49 29.48 -6.53
CA ILE A 958 -26.80 29.30 -5.87
C ILE A 958 -26.66 28.57 -4.53
N THR A 959 -25.93 27.45 -4.49
CA THR A 959 -25.76 26.67 -3.26
C THR A 959 -25.02 27.45 -2.18
N SER A 960 -23.98 28.21 -2.56
CA SER A 960 -23.23 29.09 -1.66
C SER A 960 -24.12 30.23 -1.14
N THR A 961 -24.93 30.83 -2.02
CA THR A 961 -25.93 31.84 -1.62
C THR A 961 -26.96 31.26 -0.64
N CYS A 962 -27.48 30.05 -0.89
CA CYS A 962 -28.39 29.37 0.04
C CYS A 962 -27.71 29.06 1.39
N ALA A 963 -26.43 28.67 1.38
CA ALA A 963 -25.66 28.40 2.59
C ALA A 963 -25.39 29.68 3.40
N ILE A 964 -25.07 30.80 2.73
CA ILE A 964 -24.93 32.11 3.36
C ILE A 964 -26.25 32.51 4.03
N VAL A 965 -27.38 32.36 3.33
CA VAL A 965 -28.72 32.65 3.88
C VAL A 965 -29.02 31.74 5.09
N GLY A 966 -28.84 30.43 4.96
CA GLY A 966 -29.12 29.46 6.04
C GLY A 966 -28.20 29.63 7.25
N GLY A 967 -26.91 29.87 7.03
CA GLY A 967 -25.91 30.09 8.06
C GLY A 967 -26.17 31.36 8.86
N VAL A 968 -26.42 32.49 8.18
CA VAL A 968 -26.74 33.76 8.85
C VAL A 968 -28.04 33.66 9.64
N LEU A 969 -29.07 32.98 9.12
CA LEU A 969 -30.33 32.75 9.84
C LEU A 969 -30.15 31.85 11.08
N THR A 970 -29.30 30.82 10.99
CA THR A 970 -29.00 29.91 12.11
C THR A 970 -28.27 30.65 13.23
N VAL A 971 -27.23 31.43 12.89
CA VAL A 971 -26.50 32.25 13.87
C VAL A 971 -27.41 33.30 14.49
N ALA A 972 -28.28 33.95 13.71
CA ALA A 972 -29.26 34.89 14.23
C ALA A 972 -30.27 34.22 15.18
N SER A 973 -30.70 32.98 14.90
CA SER A 973 -31.58 32.21 15.79
C SER A 973 -30.91 31.84 17.12
N LEU A 974 -29.60 31.58 17.09
CA LEU A 974 -28.80 31.27 18.27
C LEU A 974 -28.58 32.52 19.12
N LEU A 975 -28.31 33.67 18.49
CA LEU A 975 -28.23 34.97 19.15
C LEU A 975 -29.58 35.39 19.75
N ASP A 976 -30.71 35.18 19.07
CA ASP A 976 -32.04 35.44 19.63
C ASP A 976 -32.31 34.54 20.85
N SER A 977 -31.91 33.26 20.78
CA SER A 977 -32.05 32.31 21.89
C SER A 977 -31.24 32.73 23.12
N ILE A 978 -30.01 33.22 22.91
CA ILE A 978 -29.17 33.77 23.97
C ILE A 978 -29.78 35.05 24.53
N LEU A 979 -30.13 36.03 23.68
CA LEU A 979 -30.74 37.30 24.11
C LEU A 979 -32.05 37.09 24.87
N PHE A 980 -32.88 36.13 24.45
CA PHE A 980 -34.09 35.72 25.16
C PHE A 980 -33.78 35.11 26.54
N ALA A 981 -32.77 34.25 26.63
CA ALA A 981 -32.32 33.67 27.91
C ALA A 981 -31.77 34.74 28.86
N THR A 982 -30.91 35.65 28.36
CA THR A 982 -30.31 36.73 29.16
C THR A 982 -31.35 37.74 29.63
N GLY A 983 -32.35 38.08 28.78
CA GLY A 983 -33.48 38.93 29.15
C GLY A 983 -34.34 38.34 30.27
N ARG A 984 -34.51 37.02 30.30
CA ARG A 984 -35.24 36.31 31.37
C ARG A 984 -34.47 36.32 32.69
N VAL A 985 -33.14 36.20 32.64
CA VAL A 985 -32.25 36.25 33.82
C VAL A 985 -32.19 37.67 34.41
N LEU A 986 -32.07 38.69 33.57
CA LEU A 986 -32.09 40.10 34.01
C LEU A 986 -33.43 40.52 34.63
N LYS A 987 -34.55 40.06 34.07
CA LYS A 987 -35.89 40.33 34.63
C LYS A 987 -36.14 39.59 35.97
N LYS A 988 -35.40 38.51 36.24
CA LYS A 988 -35.44 37.76 37.51
C LYS A 988 -34.49 38.32 38.57
N SER A 989 -33.48 39.11 38.17
CA SER A 989 -32.50 39.77 39.05
C SER A 989 -32.95 41.16 39.56
N GLY A 990 -33.83 41.85 38.83
CA GLY A 990 -34.31 43.20 39.18
C GLY A 990 -35.48 43.30 40.18
N GLY A 991 -35.82 42.22 40.88
CA GLY A 991 -37.03 42.14 41.73
C GLY A 991 -36.74 41.95 43.22
N SER A 992 -35.96 42.85 43.86
CA SER A 992 -35.84 42.93 45.33
C SER A 992 -35.26 44.29 45.78
N SER A 993 -36.04 45.37 45.68
CA SER A 993 -35.94 46.56 46.56
C SER A 993 -36.96 47.63 46.16
N ALA A 994 -37.99 47.83 47.00
CA ALA A 994 -38.59 49.13 47.34
C ALA A 994 -39.95 48.91 48.03
N THR A 995 -39.94 48.99 49.36
CA THR A 995 -41.07 49.35 50.20
C THR A 995 -41.57 50.76 49.86
N GLY A 996 -42.89 50.97 49.90
CA GLY A 996 -43.44 52.26 50.33
C GLY A 996 -44.40 52.95 49.36
N ASN A 997 -45.67 52.96 49.78
CA ASN A 997 -46.68 54.01 49.60
C ASN A 997 -47.23 54.30 48.18
N GLY A 998 -48.42 53.77 47.92
CA GLY A 998 -49.65 54.44 48.39
C GLY A 998 -50.18 55.59 47.53
N TYR A 999 -51.46 55.44 47.15
CA TYR A 999 -52.38 56.43 46.56
C TYR A 999 -52.07 56.83 45.11
N GLY A 1000 -53.01 56.84 44.18
CA GLY A 1000 -54.45 56.63 44.17
C GLY A 1000 -54.96 57.18 42.83
N SER A 1001 -56.11 56.67 42.37
CA SER A 1001 -57.05 57.30 41.41
C SER A 1001 -56.43 58.08 40.24
N GLY A 1002 -56.52 57.62 38.99
CA GLY A 1002 -57.78 57.50 38.28
C GLY A 1002 -57.74 58.40 37.04
N LYS A 1003 -58.23 57.87 35.90
CA LYS A 1003 -58.83 58.54 34.73
C LYS A 1003 -58.15 59.83 34.19
N LEU A 1004 -57.78 59.94 32.92
CA LEU A 1004 -58.63 59.84 31.72
C LEU A 1004 -57.76 60.04 30.46
N MET A 1005 -58.28 59.52 29.35
CA MET A 1005 -57.83 59.56 27.94
C MET A 1005 -56.80 58.54 27.50
#